data_AF-A0A8T1WIH2-F1
#
_entry.id   AF-A0A8T1WIH2-F1
#
_cell.length_a   1.000
_cell.length_b   1.000
_cell.length_c   1.000
_cell.angle_alpha   90.00
_cell.angle_beta   90.00
_cell.angle_gamma   90.00
#
_symmetry.space_group_name_H-M   'P 1'
#
loop_
_entity.id
_entity.type
_entity.pdbx_description
1 polymer ?
#
loop_
_entity_poly.entity_id
_entity_poly.type
_entity_poly.pdbx_seq_one_letter_code
_entity_poly.pdbx_strand_id
1 'polypeptide(L)'
;MRRLDASVAWLLWTTALFSHCRVLHVCAADRTVVSASPTTFQIDSNTKIKEVFKCSSVHSIGSFNEYYVACELSVPNQDSINLLEIVNVTVDGAVLSPMQGVHTELTFQLNTSIASVSLLNAQLKASAVEFHAAMIAMDELSSVNVSGRGLKFGPGYNSWGTGMGGSYGGIGGASLTGLHPHCDDVPPNDFFRPVGDVSANAANFRGYGSGGGNDHSRGGGRIRLVAAGSVDVNGSLLANGGDACADCFDSAGSGGSILITAAERIHGNATVQANGGQPSVYTSRVLSGGGGGGGGGGRIVLDSKNAEELTPASVEAYGGGYTSDENSAIGWCQLGGDGTILKLQHSAKDDGAFDGSEADGGGHRDDNTTLIGSLLVKGDRLSHTGPVKRIQIYGCTPIYEETSRGAPFLPESLAHIFVSGGATVCASVIQLKENVASVESSIVVDSGSELNILDRDRMIQVSVSQLTIQGYVGPSSQLERDLFGLTFVGADVSFSNAMVMVHEVDITAHGALSIDKYSEVKFRARVKIQTGASIKIEGFLQPLSKPMEVLRGLGRDDVPVVSLVSKKDIELRPQTVEMGPVVLHVKAIGVALIDMPFDTPFLRLSISATNVSIASVNSGPVLECKEIEPQADADACSKLSEADSEMQPYAVSVFASDLATLTNISAGSMILCSGNNMTIGGTISSASLGCGTGVGPGKSEIAGEASGGAGHGGRGGNVLPGSTGGGAVYDTSAELAMQQSVTWADAVASAEKGWPIWPGSGAASGDTPNKIIGGNGGGIIYIGSKNLVVSKAASILASGGAGFMGGGGGSVDHPFGTLTFCLAKLKMMPGNLEAVAAEG
;
A
#
# COMPACT_ATOMS: atom_id res chain seq x y z
N MET A 1 110.12 -27.50 19.14
CA MET A 1 110.35 -26.28 18.35
C MET A 1 109.00 -25.77 17.88
N ARG A 2 108.69 -24.50 18.20
CA ARG A 2 107.84 -23.48 17.53
C ARG A 2 106.83 -23.96 16.46
N ARG A 3 105.65 -23.37 16.27
CA ARG A 3 104.79 -22.34 16.90
C ARG A 3 103.68 -22.13 15.83
N LEU A 4 102.45 -21.88 16.29
CA LEU A 4 101.38 -21.05 15.71
C LEU A 4 100.88 -21.38 14.29
N ASP A 5 99.62 -21.81 14.16
CA ASP A 5 98.39 -21.01 13.97
C ASP A 5 98.08 -20.87 12.47
N ALA A 6 96.84 -20.86 11.98
CA ALA A 6 95.53 -21.15 12.52
C ALA A 6 94.57 -21.26 11.31
N SER A 7 93.41 -21.87 11.55
CA SER A 7 92.11 -21.41 11.07
C SER A 7 91.65 -21.68 9.62
N VAL A 8 90.38 -22.13 9.59
CA VAL A 8 89.38 -22.05 8.51
C VAL A 8 89.49 -23.06 7.36
N ALA A 9 89.06 -24.30 7.62
CA ALA A 9 88.32 -25.15 6.66
C ALA A 9 88.05 -26.55 7.23
N TRP A 10 87.10 -26.69 8.16
CA TRP A 10 86.40 -27.97 8.38
C TRP A 10 84.89 -27.68 8.39
N LEU A 11 84.43 -27.38 7.18
CA LEU A 11 83.05 -27.42 6.72
C LEU A 11 82.43 -28.80 7.04
N LEU A 12 81.11 -28.80 7.33
CA LEU A 12 80.16 -29.87 6.93
C LEU A 12 79.84 -31.06 7.86
N TRP A 13 80.14 -31.08 9.17
CA TRP A 13 79.76 -32.27 10.00
C TRP A 13 79.05 -32.00 11.35
N THR A 14 78.53 -30.80 11.61
CA THR A 14 77.90 -30.46 12.92
C THR A 14 76.38 -30.27 12.93
N THR A 15 75.64 -30.57 11.85
CA THR A 15 74.16 -30.40 11.80
C THR A 15 73.32 -31.69 11.89
N ALA A 16 73.90 -32.85 12.24
CA ALA A 16 73.14 -34.12 12.27
C ALA A 16 73.50 -35.09 13.41
N LEU A 17 74.06 -34.62 14.52
CA LEU A 17 74.53 -35.52 15.61
C LEU A 17 74.32 -34.95 17.03
N PHE A 18 73.19 -34.26 17.26
CA PHE A 18 72.56 -34.14 18.58
C PHE A 18 71.46 -35.20 18.77
N SER A 19 71.72 -36.40 18.28
CA SER A 19 70.91 -37.60 18.44
C SER A 19 71.71 -38.65 19.22
N HIS A 20 71.15 -39.08 20.35
CA HIS A 20 71.45 -40.33 21.07
C HIS A 20 72.75 -40.44 21.90
N CYS A 21 72.64 -40.11 23.19
CA CYS A 21 73.08 -40.99 24.30
C CYS A 21 72.21 -40.68 25.54
N ARG A 22 71.29 -41.58 25.91
CA ARG A 22 71.40 -42.63 26.98
C ARG A 22 71.32 -42.02 28.41
N VAL A 23 70.59 -42.53 29.41
CA VAL A 23 69.78 -43.75 29.64
C VAL A 23 69.00 -43.54 30.96
N LEU A 24 67.75 -44.05 31.00
CA LEU A 24 66.89 -44.42 32.15
C LEU A 24 67.04 -43.73 33.54
N HIS A 25 65.99 -42.99 33.93
CA HIS A 25 65.34 -43.23 35.23
C HIS A 25 63.85 -42.85 35.20
N VAL A 26 63.04 -43.80 35.69
CA VAL A 26 61.61 -43.69 36.01
C VAL A 26 61.42 -42.74 37.20
N CYS A 27 60.52 -41.75 37.05
CA CYS A 27 59.67 -41.09 38.07
C CYS A 27 58.61 -40.32 37.25
N ALA A 28 57.34 -40.73 37.17
CA ALA A 28 56.29 -40.49 38.16
C ALA A 28 56.18 -39.01 38.60
N ALA A 29 55.00 -38.42 38.33
CA ALA A 29 54.55 -37.04 38.61
C ALA A 29 55.18 -35.95 37.70
N ASP A 30 54.46 -35.02 37.09
CA ASP A 30 53.16 -34.48 37.46
C ASP A 30 52.32 -34.13 36.23
N ARG A 31 51.04 -34.46 36.33
CA ARG A 31 50.01 -34.15 35.34
C ARG A 31 49.65 -32.70 35.59
N THR A 32 50.19 -31.75 34.83
CA THR A 32 49.67 -30.37 34.83
C THR A 32 48.29 -30.40 34.18
N VAL A 33 47.30 -30.80 34.97
CA VAL A 33 45.92 -30.42 34.80
C VAL A 33 45.93 -28.91 34.97
N VAL A 34 45.85 -28.18 33.87
CA VAL A 34 45.35 -26.82 33.88
C VAL A 34 43.91 -26.97 34.36
N SER A 35 43.69 -26.89 35.68
CA SER A 35 42.34 -26.83 36.20
C SER A 35 41.78 -25.51 35.70
N ALA A 36 40.85 -25.58 34.76
CA ALA A 36 39.90 -24.50 34.56
C ALA A 36 39.44 -24.03 35.95
N SER A 37 39.36 -22.71 36.14
CA SER A 37 38.77 -22.13 37.34
C SER A 37 37.50 -22.93 37.71
N PRO A 38 37.21 -23.21 38.99
CA PRO A 38 36.02 -23.97 39.38
C PRO A 38 34.69 -23.34 38.92
N THR A 39 34.74 -22.16 38.29
CA THR A 39 33.62 -21.40 37.74
C THR A 39 33.51 -21.43 36.21
N THR A 40 34.43 -22.09 35.49
CA THR A 40 34.38 -22.18 34.01
C THR A 40 34.14 -23.62 33.58
N PHE A 41 33.12 -23.83 32.75
CA PHE A 41 32.85 -25.13 32.12
C PHE A 41 33.08 -25.02 30.62
N GLN A 42 33.83 -25.97 30.05
CA GLN A 42 34.17 -25.97 28.64
C GLN A 42 33.56 -27.18 27.92
N ILE A 43 32.91 -26.93 26.79
CA ILE A 43 32.47 -27.93 25.82
C ILE A 43 33.43 -27.86 24.64
N ASP A 44 34.17 -28.94 24.42
CA ASP A 44 35.21 -29.08 23.39
C ASP A 44 35.07 -30.41 22.63
N SER A 45 36.01 -30.72 21.73
CA SER A 45 36.04 -31.98 20.98
C SER A 45 36.14 -33.25 21.82
N ASN A 46 36.57 -33.14 23.09
CA ASN A 46 36.68 -34.27 24.01
C ASN A 46 35.39 -34.49 24.81
N THR A 47 34.49 -33.51 24.79
CA THR A 47 33.24 -33.53 25.54
C THR A 47 32.25 -34.48 24.88
N LYS A 48 31.81 -35.50 25.62
CA LYS A 48 30.76 -36.40 25.15
C LYS A 48 29.40 -35.76 25.39
N ILE A 49 28.76 -35.33 24.32
CA ILE A 49 27.47 -34.60 24.36
C ILE A 49 26.40 -35.34 25.20
N LYS A 50 26.33 -36.68 25.11
CA LYS A 50 25.40 -37.52 25.91
C LYS A 50 25.63 -37.50 27.42
N GLU A 51 26.83 -37.13 27.87
CA GLU A 51 27.17 -37.06 29.30
C GLU A 51 26.85 -35.69 29.89
N VAL A 52 26.77 -34.64 29.06
CA VAL A 52 26.53 -33.25 29.50
C VAL A 52 25.10 -32.76 29.25
N PHE A 53 24.32 -33.47 28.43
CA PHE A 53 22.90 -33.19 28.22
C PHE A 53 22.02 -34.30 28.78
N LYS A 54 20.97 -33.90 29.51
CA LYS A 54 19.88 -34.79 29.92
C LYS A 54 18.65 -34.51 29.08
N CYS A 55 18.18 -35.52 28.37
CA CYS A 55 17.02 -35.40 27.50
C CYS A 55 15.75 -35.93 28.18
N SER A 56 14.63 -35.27 27.91
CA SER A 56 13.29 -35.68 28.32
C SER A 56 12.85 -36.97 27.62
N SER A 57 11.68 -37.49 28.02
CA SER A 57 10.93 -38.42 27.18
C SER A 57 10.53 -37.78 25.84
N VAL A 58 10.14 -38.59 24.87
CA VAL A 58 9.59 -38.11 23.60
C VAL A 58 8.23 -37.44 23.84
N HIS A 59 8.07 -36.22 23.32
CA HIS A 59 6.84 -35.44 23.41
C HIS A 59 6.29 -35.17 22.00
N SER A 60 4.96 -35.16 21.84
CA SER A 60 4.31 -34.76 20.58
C SER A 60 4.36 -33.24 20.39
N ILE A 61 4.54 -32.79 19.14
CA ILE A 61 4.39 -31.40 18.73
C ILE A 61 2.98 -31.19 18.19
N GLY A 62 2.13 -30.49 18.96
CA GLY A 62 0.77 -30.17 18.57
C GLY A 62 0.01 -31.38 18.03
N SER A 63 -0.66 -31.22 16.88
CA SER A 63 -1.39 -32.26 16.16
C SER A 63 -0.71 -32.67 14.84
N PHE A 64 0.61 -32.43 14.71
CA PHE A 64 1.34 -32.51 13.44
C PHE A 64 2.01 -33.86 13.17
N ASN A 65 1.80 -34.84 14.06
CA ASN A 65 2.47 -36.16 14.01
C ASN A 65 4.01 -36.06 13.98
N GLU A 66 4.56 -35.03 14.62
CA GLU A 66 6.00 -34.85 14.84
C GLU A 66 6.29 -34.84 16.33
N TYR A 67 7.53 -35.18 16.70
CA TYR A 67 7.91 -35.40 18.09
C TYR A 67 9.23 -34.71 18.40
N TYR A 68 9.42 -34.33 19.66
CA TYR A 68 10.67 -33.73 20.13
C TYR A 68 11.14 -34.32 21.45
N VAL A 69 12.43 -34.15 21.72
CA VAL A 69 13.05 -34.31 23.04
C VAL A 69 13.69 -32.99 23.44
N ALA A 70 13.45 -32.56 24.68
CA ALA A 70 14.13 -31.41 25.27
C ALA A 70 15.37 -31.90 26.00
N CYS A 71 16.54 -31.45 25.55
CA CYS A 71 17.84 -31.81 26.10
C CYS A 71 18.44 -30.60 26.81
N GLU A 72 18.44 -30.65 28.14
CA GLU A 72 18.95 -29.58 28.98
C GLU A 72 20.41 -29.86 29.38
N LEU A 73 21.24 -28.81 29.36
CA LEU A 73 22.58 -28.87 29.92
C LEU A 73 22.47 -29.26 31.40
N SER A 74 23.21 -30.31 31.79
CA SER A 74 23.25 -30.83 33.15
C SER A 74 24.70 -31.16 33.51
N VAL A 75 25.41 -30.18 34.04
CA VAL A 75 26.82 -30.31 34.42
C VAL A 75 27.02 -30.12 35.93
N PRO A 76 28.08 -30.70 36.53
CA PRO A 76 28.36 -30.48 37.94
C PRO A 76 28.53 -28.99 38.27
N ASN A 77 27.94 -28.54 39.39
CA ASN A 77 28.03 -27.16 39.87
C ASN A 77 27.52 -26.09 38.87
N GLN A 78 26.53 -26.43 38.03
CA GLN A 78 25.96 -25.53 37.01
C GLN A 78 25.54 -24.16 37.54
N ASP A 79 24.99 -24.10 38.76
CA ASP A 79 24.55 -22.84 39.40
C ASP A 79 25.70 -21.90 39.77
N SER A 80 26.95 -22.39 39.78
CA SER A 80 28.15 -21.64 40.11
C SER A 80 29.06 -21.36 38.90
N ILE A 81 28.61 -21.74 37.70
CA ILE A 81 29.32 -21.44 36.46
C ILE A 81 29.22 -19.94 36.19
N ASN A 82 30.37 -19.27 36.09
CA ASN A 82 30.50 -17.90 35.63
C ASN A 82 30.73 -17.83 34.11
N LEU A 83 31.30 -18.87 33.51
CA LEU A 83 31.58 -18.91 32.07
C LEU A 83 31.36 -20.32 31.50
N LEU A 84 30.46 -20.43 30.53
CA LEU A 84 30.34 -21.58 29.64
C LEU A 84 31.06 -21.27 28.32
N GLU A 85 32.14 -21.97 28.02
CA GLU A 85 32.84 -21.85 26.74
C GLU A 85 32.53 -23.05 25.85
N ILE A 86 32.09 -22.81 24.61
CA ILE A 86 31.95 -23.83 23.57
C ILE A 86 33.02 -23.52 22.53
N VAL A 87 34.03 -24.40 22.42
CA VAL A 87 35.28 -24.07 21.71
C VAL A 87 35.70 -25.16 20.74
N ASN A 88 35.95 -24.80 19.48
CA ASN A 88 36.51 -25.69 18.44
C ASN A 88 35.74 -27.01 18.31
N VAL A 89 34.41 -26.98 18.40
CA VAL A 89 33.56 -28.17 18.45
C VAL A 89 32.29 -27.98 17.64
N THR A 90 31.81 -29.08 17.04
CA THR A 90 30.44 -29.17 16.52
C THR A 90 29.57 -29.91 17.52
N VAL A 91 28.60 -29.23 18.10
CA VAL A 91 27.56 -29.81 18.96
C VAL A 91 26.36 -30.17 18.09
N ASP A 92 26.25 -31.44 17.70
CA ASP A 92 25.12 -31.95 16.90
C ASP A 92 24.09 -32.66 17.78
N GLY A 93 22.93 -32.02 17.95
CA GLY A 93 21.80 -32.54 18.70
C GLY A 93 21.18 -33.80 18.10
N ALA A 94 21.45 -34.14 16.82
CA ALA A 94 20.97 -35.39 16.23
C ALA A 94 21.49 -36.63 16.98
N VAL A 95 22.66 -36.54 17.61
CA VAL A 95 23.27 -37.62 18.41
C VAL A 95 22.48 -37.90 19.71
N LEU A 96 21.70 -36.93 20.18
CA LEU A 96 20.85 -37.04 21.35
C LEU A 96 19.44 -37.53 21.01
N SER A 97 19.07 -37.58 19.73
CA SER A 97 17.75 -38.01 19.30
C SER A 97 17.57 -39.52 19.56
N PRO A 98 16.44 -39.96 20.14
CA PRO A 98 16.20 -41.37 20.43
C PRO A 98 15.93 -42.22 19.18
N MET A 99 15.47 -41.58 18.09
CA MET A 99 15.19 -42.23 16.80
C MET A 99 15.14 -41.20 15.67
N GLN A 100 15.30 -41.65 14.43
CA GLN A 100 15.23 -40.78 13.26
C GLN A 100 13.87 -40.06 13.18
N GLY A 101 13.88 -38.77 12.88
CA GLY A 101 12.67 -37.95 12.74
C GLY A 101 12.15 -37.32 14.04
N VAL A 102 12.79 -37.58 15.19
CA VAL A 102 12.50 -36.86 16.44
C VAL A 102 13.41 -35.63 16.55
N HIS A 103 12.79 -34.46 16.73
CA HIS A 103 13.47 -33.18 16.92
C HIS A 103 14.24 -33.15 18.23
N THR A 104 15.44 -32.55 18.20
CA THR A 104 16.23 -32.31 19.41
C THR A 104 16.25 -30.81 19.70
N GLU A 105 15.91 -30.44 20.93
CA GLU A 105 16.05 -29.08 21.43
C GLU A 105 17.18 -29.00 22.46
N LEU A 106 18.19 -28.18 22.19
CA LEU A 106 19.30 -27.95 23.11
C LEU A 106 19.01 -26.71 23.96
N THR A 107 18.93 -26.89 25.28
CA THR A 107 18.69 -25.79 26.22
C THR A 107 19.87 -25.63 27.16
N PHE A 108 20.48 -24.46 27.14
CA PHE A 108 21.57 -24.03 28.01
C PHE A 108 21.00 -23.09 29.07
N GLN A 109 20.40 -23.67 30.10
CA GLN A 109 19.82 -22.92 31.21
C GLN A 109 20.92 -22.64 32.25
N LEU A 110 21.50 -21.43 32.21
CA LEU A 110 22.51 -21.00 33.18
C LEU A 110 21.92 -19.96 34.14
N ASN A 111 22.68 -19.65 35.20
CA ASN A 111 22.31 -18.58 36.12
C ASN A 111 22.46 -17.21 35.43
N THR A 112 21.34 -16.60 35.08
CA THR A 112 21.28 -15.34 34.32
C THR A 112 21.87 -14.13 35.06
N SER A 113 22.18 -14.24 36.35
CA SER A 113 22.81 -13.15 37.11
C SER A 113 24.34 -13.18 37.08
N ILE A 114 24.96 -14.32 36.73
CA ILE A 114 26.43 -14.50 36.84
C ILE A 114 27.06 -15.16 35.62
N ALA A 115 26.35 -16.07 34.94
CA ALA A 115 26.94 -16.97 33.96
C ALA A 115 27.00 -16.31 32.58
N SER A 116 28.18 -16.22 31.98
CA SER A 116 28.35 -15.80 30.59
C SER A 116 28.53 -17.01 29.67
N VAL A 117 28.13 -16.88 28.41
CA VAL A 117 28.32 -17.88 27.36
C VAL A 117 29.27 -17.32 26.31
N SER A 118 30.26 -18.11 25.89
CA SER A 118 31.20 -17.77 24.82
C SER A 118 31.26 -18.90 23.79
N LEU A 119 30.93 -18.60 22.54
CA LEU A 119 31.09 -19.50 21.39
C LEU A 119 32.32 -19.06 20.60
N LEU A 120 33.32 -19.94 20.53
CA LEU A 120 34.60 -19.69 19.87
C LEU A 120 34.86 -20.78 18.82
N ASN A 121 34.74 -20.43 17.54
CA ASN A 121 34.81 -21.38 16.43
C ASN A 121 33.96 -22.64 16.68
N ALA A 122 32.72 -22.44 17.13
CA ALA A 122 31.79 -23.48 17.53
C ALA A 122 30.60 -23.58 16.57
N GLN A 123 30.15 -24.80 16.28
CA GLN A 123 28.96 -25.03 15.45
C GLN A 123 27.89 -25.78 16.23
N LEU A 124 26.72 -25.18 16.42
CA LEU A 124 25.59 -25.83 17.07
C LEU A 124 24.54 -26.19 16.01
N LYS A 125 24.13 -27.46 15.99
CA LYS A 125 23.14 -27.99 15.03
C LYS A 125 22.06 -28.75 15.79
N ALA A 126 20.82 -28.26 15.74
CA ALA A 126 19.67 -28.88 16.41
C ALA A 126 18.36 -28.39 15.76
N SER A 127 17.22 -28.90 16.20
CA SER A 127 15.91 -28.33 15.80
C SER A 127 15.59 -27.05 16.57
N ALA A 128 16.01 -26.98 17.83
CA ALA A 128 16.05 -25.72 18.57
C ALA A 128 17.35 -25.58 19.37
N VAL A 129 17.82 -24.34 19.51
CA VAL A 129 18.93 -23.97 20.40
C VAL A 129 18.49 -22.78 21.25
N GLU A 130 18.59 -22.93 22.57
CA GLU A 130 18.14 -21.93 23.53
C GLU A 130 19.20 -21.65 24.58
N PHE A 131 19.61 -20.40 24.74
CA PHE A 131 20.56 -19.95 25.77
C PHE A 131 19.87 -18.99 26.74
N HIS A 132 20.06 -19.23 28.03
CA HIS A 132 19.70 -18.30 29.11
C HIS A 132 20.94 -18.01 29.95
N ALA A 133 21.42 -16.77 29.89
CA ALA A 133 22.69 -16.36 30.51
C ALA A 133 22.67 -14.90 30.97
N ALA A 134 23.72 -14.47 31.67
CA ALA A 134 23.99 -13.06 31.95
C ALA A 134 24.46 -12.33 30.69
N MET A 135 25.39 -12.91 29.96
CA MET A 135 25.89 -12.39 28.68
C MET A 135 26.10 -13.54 27.70
N ILE A 136 25.93 -13.26 26.41
CA ILE A 136 26.18 -14.22 25.33
C ILE A 136 27.13 -13.56 24.32
N ALA A 137 28.24 -14.21 24.03
CA ALA A 137 29.23 -13.78 23.04
C ALA A 137 29.48 -14.88 22.01
N MET A 138 29.54 -14.51 20.74
CA MET A 138 29.79 -15.42 19.62
C MET A 138 30.76 -14.80 18.62
N ASP A 139 31.88 -15.50 18.36
CA ASP A 139 32.88 -15.05 17.39
C ASP A 139 32.44 -15.23 15.93
N GLU A 140 33.19 -14.64 15.00
CA GLU A 140 32.91 -14.65 13.55
C GLU A 140 32.90 -16.05 12.93
N LEU A 141 33.60 -17.00 13.54
CA LEU A 141 33.72 -18.39 13.05
C LEU A 141 32.63 -19.31 13.60
N SER A 142 31.88 -18.86 14.60
CA SER A 142 30.83 -19.64 15.23
C SER A 142 29.51 -19.57 14.47
N SER A 143 28.71 -20.63 14.57
CA SER A 143 27.36 -20.67 13.99
C SER A 143 26.39 -21.47 14.83
N VAL A 144 25.15 -20.96 14.91
CA VAL A 144 23.98 -21.71 15.39
C VAL A 144 23.10 -21.96 14.17
N ASN A 145 23.04 -23.21 13.71
CA ASN A 145 22.37 -23.57 12.47
C ASN A 145 21.24 -24.58 12.74
N VAL A 146 20.01 -24.08 12.64
CA VAL A 146 18.75 -24.83 12.76
C VAL A 146 17.99 -24.86 11.42
N SER A 147 18.66 -24.56 10.30
CA SER A 147 18.05 -24.54 8.97
C SER A 147 17.57 -25.92 8.52
N GLY A 148 16.36 -26.00 7.96
CA GLY A 148 15.73 -27.24 7.50
C GLY A 148 15.46 -28.27 8.61
N ARG A 149 15.41 -27.83 9.89
CA ARG A 149 15.27 -28.71 11.06
C ARG A 149 13.97 -28.51 11.84
N GLY A 150 13.05 -27.72 11.29
CA GLY A 150 11.68 -27.54 11.73
C GLY A 150 10.74 -28.62 11.16
N LEU A 151 9.46 -28.29 11.08
CA LEU A 151 8.42 -29.27 10.76
C LEU A 151 8.49 -29.70 9.30
N LYS A 152 8.20 -30.97 9.05
CA LYS A 152 7.88 -31.52 7.74
C LYS A 152 6.48 -31.12 7.32
N PHE A 153 5.50 -31.27 8.23
CA PHE A 153 4.10 -30.92 8.01
C PHE A 153 3.64 -29.97 9.11
N GLY A 154 3.88 -28.67 8.89
CA GLY A 154 3.49 -27.63 9.84
C GLY A 154 2.06 -27.11 9.64
N PRO A 155 1.56 -26.28 10.55
CA PRO A 155 0.23 -25.67 10.43
C PRO A 155 0.08 -24.73 9.23
N GLY A 156 1.19 -24.25 8.65
CA GLY A 156 1.22 -23.45 7.42
C GLY A 156 1.58 -24.26 6.17
N TYR A 157 1.50 -25.59 6.22
CA TYR A 157 1.63 -26.46 5.05
C TYR A 157 0.25 -26.63 4.38
N ASN A 158 0.22 -26.54 3.05
CA ASN A 158 -0.99 -26.79 2.26
C ASN A 158 -0.72 -27.77 1.11
N SER A 159 -1.47 -28.88 1.10
CA SER A 159 -1.44 -29.90 0.04
C SER A 159 -2.71 -29.95 -0.81
N TRP A 160 -3.65 -29.01 -0.65
CA TRP A 160 -4.96 -29.04 -1.30
C TRP A 160 -4.97 -28.17 -2.56
N GLY A 161 -5.50 -28.72 -3.67
CA GLY A 161 -5.56 -28.02 -4.97
C GLY A 161 -4.21 -27.96 -5.67
N THR A 162 -3.57 -26.78 -5.65
CA THR A 162 -2.20 -26.53 -6.07
C THR A 162 -1.31 -26.57 -4.83
N GLY A 163 -0.42 -27.56 -4.70
CA GLY A 163 0.52 -27.62 -3.56
C GLY A 163 1.26 -26.29 -3.38
N MET A 164 1.68 -25.94 -2.17
CA MET A 164 2.37 -24.67 -1.92
C MET A 164 3.56 -24.82 -0.99
N GLY A 165 4.46 -23.83 -1.06
CA GLY A 165 5.53 -23.67 -0.09
C GLY A 165 4.99 -23.61 1.34
N GLY A 166 5.79 -24.07 2.29
CA GLY A 166 5.49 -23.92 3.70
C GLY A 166 5.37 -22.44 4.06
N SER A 167 4.45 -22.12 4.99
CA SER A 167 4.20 -20.77 5.49
C SER A 167 4.52 -20.63 6.98
N TYR A 168 5.09 -19.49 7.38
CA TYR A 168 5.29 -19.15 8.79
C TYR A 168 5.21 -17.65 9.08
N GLY A 169 6.16 -16.86 8.60
CA GLY A 169 6.09 -15.38 8.59
C GLY A 169 5.44 -14.86 7.31
N GLY A 170 5.93 -15.33 6.16
CA GLY A 170 5.31 -15.14 4.85
C GLY A 170 4.44 -16.32 4.41
N ILE A 171 3.54 -16.06 3.47
CA ILE A 171 2.80 -17.10 2.73
C ILE A 171 3.78 -17.78 1.75
N GLY A 172 3.79 -19.12 1.70
CA GLY A 172 4.57 -19.84 0.69
C GLY A 172 4.07 -19.58 -0.73
N GLY A 173 4.93 -19.72 -1.74
CA GLY A 173 4.56 -19.58 -3.14
C GLY A 173 3.69 -20.73 -3.62
N ALA A 174 2.95 -20.50 -4.71
CA ALA A 174 2.12 -21.51 -5.36
C ALA A 174 2.96 -22.49 -6.17
N SER A 175 2.50 -23.74 -6.29
CA SER A 175 3.10 -24.68 -7.24
C SER A 175 2.44 -24.61 -8.61
N LEU A 176 3.26 -24.59 -9.65
CA LEU A 176 2.84 -24.77 -11.04
C LEU A 176 2.71 -26.26 -11.36
N THR A 177 1.66 -26.63 -12.08
CA THR A 177 1.33 -28.03 -12.39
C THR A 177 0.87 -28.17 -13.84
N GLY A 178 0.71 -29.39 -14.35
CA GLY A 178 0.10 -29.58 -15.69
C GLY A 178 -1.31 -29.01 -15.83
N LEU A 179 -2.04 -28.84 -14.71
CA LEU A 179 -3.38 -28.22 -14.69
C LEU A 179 -3.32 -26.69 -14.59
N HIS A 180 -2.26 -26.15 -14.01
CA HIS A 180 -2.03 -24.72 -13.82
C HIS A 180 -0.60 -24.41 -14.29
N PRO A 181 -0.35 -24.41 -15.63
CA PRO A 181 0.99 -24.26 -16.18
C PRO A 181 1.48 -22.81 -16.16
N HIS A 182 0.57 -21.85 -15.96
CA HIS A 182 0.88 -20.42 -15.90
C HIS A 182 0.41 -19.82 -14.59
N CYS A 183 1.13 -18.80 -14.11
CA CYS A 183 0.80 -18.13 -12.87
C CYS A 183 -0.56 -17.41 -12.91
N ASP A 184 -1.01 -16.99 -14.10
CA ASP A 184 -2.33 -16.38 -14.29
C ASP A 184 -3.49 -17.37 -14.09
N ASP A 185 -3.20 -18.68 -14.14
CA ASP A 185 -4.18 -19.74 -13.92
C ASP A 185 -4.32 -20.09 -12.42
N VAL A 186 -3.38 -19.65 -11.58
CA VAL A 186 -3.38 -20.00 -10.14
C VAL A 186 -4.50 -19.22 -9.44
N PRO A 187 -5.42 -19.91 -8.73
CA PRO A 187 -6.51 -19.24 -8.03
C PRO A 187 -5.96 -18.30 -6.94
N PRO A 188 -6.67 -17.21 -6.57
CA PRO A 188 -6.26 -16.30 -5.50
C PRO A 188 -6.11 -16.98 -4.14
N ASN A 189 -5.64 -16.20 -3.16
CA ASN A 189 -5.17 -16.67 -1.85
C ASN A 189 -6.27 -17.26 -0.90
N ASP A 190 -7.18 -18.11 -1.39
CA ASP A 190 -8.41 -18.54 -0.72
C ASP A 190 -8.23 -19.48 0.50
N PHE A 191 -7.05 -20.09 0.70
CA PHE A 191 -6.85 -21.15 1.71
C PHE A 191 -5.65 -20.96 2.66
N PHE A 192 -5.08 -19.74 2.76
CA PHE A 192 -3.73 -19.58 3.32
C PHE A 192 -3.70 -18.93 4.71
N ARG A 193 -2.99 -19.57 5.63
CA ARG A 193 -2.69 -19.00 6.95
C ARG A 193 -1.24 -19.30 7.33
N PRO A 194 -0.28 -18.38 7.13
CA PRO A 194 0.89 -18.34 8.00
C PRO A 194 0.45 -18.28 9.45
N VAL A 195 1.33 -18.77 10.29
CA VAL A 195 0.96 -19.24 11.62
C VAL A 195 1.83 -18.56 12.65
N GLY A 196 1.24 -18.27 13.80
CA GLY A 196 1.89 -17.49 14.86
C GLY A 196 1.64 -15.99 14.72
N ASP A 197 2.25 -15.23 15.62
CA ASP A 197 2.19 -13.78 15.72
C ASP A 197 3.58 -13.17 15.45
N VAL A 198 3.65 -11.86 15.18
CA VAL A 198 4.94 -11.21 14.84
C VAL A 198 5.97 -11.27 15.98
N SER A 199 5.54 -11.63 17.19
CA SER A 199 6.42 -11.87 18.34
C SER A 199 7.13 -13.24 18.32
N ALA A 200 6.95 -14.01 17.24
CA ALA A 200 7.52 -15.35 17.07
C ALA A 200 7.16 -16.31 18.23
N ASN A 201 5.95 -16.17 18.76
CA ASN A 201 5.48 -17.04 19.83
C ASN A 201 5.47 -18.50 19.36
N ALA A 202 6.09 -19.36 20.17
CA ALA A 202 6.25 -20.77 19.85
C ALA A 202 4.91 -21.52 19.64
N ALA A 203 3.81 -21.03 20.23
CA ALA A 203 2.48 -21.64 20.21
C ALA A 203 2.55 -23.18 20.36
N ASN A 204 1.68 -23.94 19.69
CA ASN A 204 1.68 -25.41 19.75
C ASN A 204 2.64 -26.09 18.76
N PHE A 205 3.29 -25.33 17.87
CA PHE A 205 4.24 -25.82 16.86
C PHE A 205 5.72 -25.50 17.21
N ARG A 206 5.98 -25.08 18.45
CA ARG A 206 7.31 -24.82 19.04
C ARG A 206 8.11 -23.66 18.40
N GLY A 207 7.52 -22.86 17.51
CA GLY A 207 8.24 -21.80 16.78
C GLY A 207 8.96 -22.31 15.52
N TYR A 208 8.67 -23.53 15.09
CA TYR A 208 9.23 -24.10 13.87
C TYR A 208 8.48 -23.62 12.63
N GLY A 209 9.23 -23.39 11.55
CA GLY A 209 8.66 -23.18 10.22
C GLY A 209 7.94 -24.44 9.74
N SER A 210 6.93 -24.25 8.89
CA SER A 210 6.26 -25.33 8.18
C SER A 210 7.09 -25.79 6.98
N GLY A 211 7.21 -27.10 6.78
CA GLY A 211 7.85 -27.69 5.61
C GLY A 211 6.95 -27.73 4.37
N GLY A 212 7.52 -28.15 3.25
CA GLY A 212 6.84 -28.28 1.95
C GLY A 212 6.53 -29.72 1.54
N GLY A 213 6.50 -30.65 2.51
CA GLY A 213 5.95 -32.00 2.34
C GLY A 213 6.94 -33.16 2.44
N ASN A 214 8.25 -32.89 2.46
CA ASN A 214 9.29 -33.92 2.57
C ASN A 214 10.38 -33.58 3.60
N ASP A 215 11.31 -34.51 3.82
CA ASP A 215 12.37 -34.35 4.83
C ASP A 215 13.52 -33.40 4.41
N HIS A 216 13.67 -33.14 3.11
CA HIS A 216 14.64 -32.16 2.58
C HIS A 216 14.06 -30.74 2.55
N SER A 217 12.74 -30.60 2.42
CA SER A 217 12.01 -29.33 2.39
C SER A 217 11.34 -28.98 3.72
N ARG A 218 11.92 -29.43 4.84
CA ARG A 218 11.46 -29.07 6.20
C ARG A 218 11.56 -27.56 6.43
N GLY A 219 10.70 -27.03 7.30
CA GLY A 219 10.81 -25.63 7.71
C GLY A 219 12.08 -25.37 8.55
N GLY A 220 12.37 -24.11 8.83
CA GLY A 220 13.44 -23.72 9.74
C GLY A 220 13.13 -24.05 11.21
N GLY A 221 14.17 -24.31 12.00
CA GLY A 221 14.07 -24.54 13.44
C GLY A 221 13.93 -23.25 14.27
N ARG A 222 14.26 -23.33 15.56
CA ARG A 222 14.19 -22.18 16.49
C ARG A 222 15.55 -21.84 17.10
N ILE A 223 15.92 -20.56 17.09
CA ILE A 223 17.05 -20.03 17.87
C ILE A 223 16.48 -19.05 18.90
N ARG A 224 16.88 -19.19 20.17
CA ARG A 224 16.49 -18.26 21.23
C ARG A 224 17.69 -17.91 22.11
N LEU A 225 18.06 -16.64 22.14
CA LEU A 225 19.13 -16.10 22.96
C LEU A 225 18.50 -15.15 23.98
N VAL A 226 18.63 -15.44 25.28
CA VAL A 226 18.10 -14.61 26.36
C VAL A 226 19.25 -14.24 27.29
N ALA A 227 19.58 -12.96 27.33
CA ALA A 227 20.63 -12.41 28.18
C ALA A 227 20.08 -11.33 29.13
N ALA A 228 20.43 -11.42 30.41
CA ALA A 228 20.13 -10.37 31.39
C ALA A 228 21.02 -9.12 31.23
N GLY A 229 22.04 -9.17 30.37
CA GLY A 229 22.90 -8.06 30.01
C GLY A 229 22.94 -7.87 28.49
N SER A 230 24.11 -8.08 27.88
CA SER A 230 24.33 -7.88 26.45
C SER A 230 24.41 -9.20 25.67
N VAL A 231 24.05 -9.15 24.38
CA VAL A 231 24.32 -10.19 23.39
C VAL A 231 25.27 -9.62 22.33
N ASP A 232 26.45 -10.23 22.16
CA ASP A 232 27.46 -9.93 21.14
C ASP A 232 27.51 -11.08 20.13
N VAL A 233 27.11 -10.84 18.88
CA VAL A 233 27.08 -11.88 17.85
C VAL A 233 27.82 -11.40 16.61
N ASN A 234 28.93 -12.08 16.27
CA ASN A 234 29.72 -11.78 15.06
C ASN A 234 29.68 -12.91 14.02
N GLY A 235 29.24 -14.12 14.40
CA GLY A 235 29.11 -15.27 13.49
C GLY A 235 27.73 -15.37 12.82
N SER A 236 27.22 -16.59 12.63
CA SER A 236 25.92 -16.82 11.95
C SER A 236 24.82 -17.47 12.82
N LEU A 237 23.61 -16.92 12.78
CA LEU A 237 22.38 -17.49 13.33
C LEU A 237 21.44 -17.82 12.16
N LEU A 238 21.26 -19.11 11.87
CA LEU A 238 20.59 -19.58 10.65
C LEU A 238 19.38 -20.46 10.98
N ALA A 239 18.19 -20.03 10.59
CA ALA A 239 16.92 -20.73 10.74
C ALA A 239 16.15 -20.79 9.40
N ASN A 240 16.86 -21.06 8.30
CA ASN A 240 16.29 -21.08 6.96
C ASN A 240 15.42 -22.32 6.71
N GLY A 241 14.44 -22.21 5.83
CA GLY A 241 13.69 -23.36 5.32
C GLY A 241 14.54 -24.21 4.37
N GLY A 242 14.19 -25.49 4.25
CA GLY A 242 14.79 -26.40 3.28
C GLY A 242 14.24 -26.18 1.87
N ASP A 243 15.10 -26.27 0.86
CA ASP A 243 14.72 -26.08 -0.54
C ASP A 243 13.78 -27.17 -1.06
N ALA A 244 13.03 -26.85 -2.11
CA ALA A 244 12.32 -27.86 -2.88
C ALA A 244 13.34 -28.80 -3.55
N CYS A 245 12.95 -30.06 -3.70
CA CYS A 245 13.71 -31.03 -4.50
C CYS A 245 13.77 -30.60 -5.98
N ALA A 246 14.86 -30.93 -6.67
CA ALA A 246 15.02 -30.57 -8.08
C ALA A 246 14.06 -31.32 -9.04
N ASP A 247 13.74 -32.58 -8.75
CA ASP A 247 13.02 -33.49 -9.67
C ASP A 247 11.69 -34.04 -9.09
N CYS A 248 11.06 -33.32 -8.14
CA CYS A 248 9.81 -33.78 -7.52
C CYS A 248 8.77 -32.65 -7.38
N PHE A 249 7.52 -33.04 -7.09
CA PHE A 249 6.38 -32.11 -6.99
C PHE A 249 6.30 -31.37 -5.66
N ASP A 250 7.27 -31.58 -4.77
CA ASP A 250 7.23 -31.02 -3.43
C ASP A 250 7.64 -29.55 -3.44
N SER A 251 7.07 -28.81 -2.50
CA SER A 251 7.38 -27.40 -2.31
C SER A 251 8.49 -27.23 -1.28
N ALA A 252 8.98 -26.01 -1.13
CA ALA A 252 10.03 -25.68 -0.18
C ALA A 252 9.46 -25.37 1.23
N GLY A 253 10.32 -25.49 2.25
CA GLY A 253 9.98 -25.14 3.63
C GLY A 253 10.11 -23.65 3.91
N SER A 254 9.31 -23.15 4.85
CA SER A 254 9.42 -21.77 5.37
C SER A 254 10.61 -21.57 6.30
N GLY A 255 11.04 -20.32 6.46
CA GLY A 255 11.94 -19.93 7.54
C GLY A 255 11.35 -20.20 8.93
N GLY A 256 12.23 -20.35 9.93
CA GLY A 256 11.90 -20.62 11.32
C GLY A 256 11.83 -19.36 12.18
N SER A 257 12.15 -19.51 13.47
CA SER A 257 12.15 -18.39 14.44
C SER A 257 13.55 -18.09 14.96
N ILE A 258 13.90 -16.81 15.03
CA ILE A 258 15.08 -16.32 15.75
C ILE A 258 14.62 -15.26 16.75
N LEU A 259 14.85 -15.49 18.04
CA LEU A 259 14.55 -14.56 19.12
C LEU A 259 15.83 -14.16 19.84
N ILE A 260 16.15 -12.88 19.88
CA ILE A 260 17.29 -12.35 20.65
C ILE A 260 16.74 -11.32 21.63
N THR A 261 16.81 -11.64 22.91
CA THR A 261 16.38 -10.78 24.01
C THR A 261 17.60 -10.43 24.88
N ALA A 262 17.88 -9.14 25.02
CA ALA A 262 18.99 -8.62 25.82
C ALA A 262 18.50 -7.46 26.69
N ALA A 263 18.65 -7.54 28.01
CA ALA A 263 18.18 -6.45 28.87
C ALA A 263 18.92 -5.11 28.63
N GLU A 264 20.14 -5.14 28.07
CA GLU A 264 20.93 -3.95 27.77
C GLU A 264 21.08 -3.66 26.26
N ARG A 265 21.85 -4.49 25.52
CA ARG A 265 22.14 -4.24 24.09
C ARG A 265 22.33 -5.51 23.28
N ILE A 266 21.98 -5.43 21.99
CA ILE A 266 22.30 -6.41 20.95
C ILE A 266 23.30 -5.75 20.00
N HIS A 267 24.46 -6.36 19.81
CA HIS A 267 25.55 -5.81 19.00
C HIS A 267 26.35 -6.91 18.28
N GLY A 268 27.12 -6.49 17.28
CA GLY A 268 28.02 -7.34 16.50
C GLY A 268 27.71 -7.32 15.00
N ASN A 269 28.49 -8.06 14.22
CA ASN A 269 28.35 -8.14 12.76
C ASN A 269 27.82 -9.51 12.30
N ALA A 270 26.81 -10.04 12.98
CA ALA A 270 26.26 -11.35 12.68
C ALA A 270 25.45 -11.40 11.39
N THR A 271 25.50 -12.55 10.73
CA THR A 271 24.49 -12.98 9.74
C THR A 271 23.33 -13.65 10.47
N VAL A 272 22.14 -13.03 10.43
CA VAL A 272 20.92 -13.55 11.06
C VAL A 272 19.89 -13.81 9.96
N GLN A 273 19.58 -15.08 9.70
CA GLN A 273 18.71 -15.46 8.57
C GLN A 273 17.59 -16.41 8.99
N ALA A 274 16.37 -16.08 8.58
CA ALA A 274 15.21 -16.94 8.65
C ALA A 274 14.50 -16.98 7.28
N ASN A 275 15.25 -17.24 6.22
CA ASN A 275 14.77 -17.20 4.84
C ASN A 275 13.97 -18.46 4.49
N GLY A 276 13.00 -18.35 3.58
CA GLY A 276 12.31 -19.50 2.99
C GLY A 276 13.17 -20.26 1.99
N GLY A 277 12.92 -21.56 1.83
CA GLY A 277 13.64 -22.40 0.87
C GLY A 277 13.23 -22.14 -0.59
N GLN A 278 14.12 -22.44 -1.52
CA GLN A 278 13.95 -22.16 -2.95
C GLN A 278 12.89 -23.05 -3.63
N PRO A 279 12.08 -22.50 -4.56
CA PRO A 279 11.14 -23.26 -5.39
C PRO A 279 11.86 -24.22 -6.33
N SER A 280 11.14 -25.21 -6.86
CA SER A 280 11.64 -26.06 -7.95
C SER A 280 11.19 -25.53 -9.31
N VAL A 281 12.05 -25.68 -10.32
CA VAL A 281 11.78 -25.19 -11.68
C VAL A 281 10.66 -26.01 -12.31
N TYR A 282 9.64 -25.35 -12.84
CA TYR A 282 8.57 -26.01 -13.58
C TYR A 282 9.04 -26.35 -15.00
N THR A 283 8.91 -27.61 -15.43
CA THR A 283 9.18 -28.03 -16.82
C THR A 283 8.00 -28.78 -17.42
N SER A 284 7.41 -28.25 -18.49
CA SER A 284 6.24 -28.85 -19.16
C SER A 284 6.54 -30.14 -19.93
N ARG A 285 7.83 -30.50 -20.07
CA ARG A 285 8.29 -31.65 -20.86
C ARG A 285 8.37 -32.95 -20.07
N VAL A 286 8.38 -32.89 -18.74
CA VAL A 286 8.58 -34.05 -17.88
C VAL A 286 7.28 -34.33 -17.12
N LEU A 287 6.65 -35.48 -17.37
CA LEU A 287 5.45 -35.94 -16.65
C LEU A 287 5.71 -36.22 -15.15
N SER A 288 6.97 -36.17 -14.74
CA SER A 288 7.46 -36.39 -13.38
C SER A 288 8.28 -35.19 -12.88
N GLY A 289 7.66 -34.37 -12.02
CA GLY A 289 8.33 -33.64 -10.95
C GLY A 289 8.99 -32.31 -11.31
N GLY A 290 8.33 -31.21 -10.96
CA GLY A 290 8.88 -29.85 -10.96
C GLY A 290 7.77 -28.81 -10.81
N GLY A 291 8.10 -27.62 -10.33
CA GLY A 291 7.17 -26.49 -10.18
C GLY A 291 6.68 -26.23 -8.76
N GLY A 292 7.30 -26.80 -7.73
CA GLY A 292 7.00 -26.55 -6.32
C GLY A 292 7.19 -25.08 -5.95
N GLY A 293 6.30 -24.56 -5.11
CA GLY A 293 6.39 -23.19 -4.61
C GLY A 293 7.51 -22.98 -3.58
N GLY A 294 8.07 -21.77 -3.54
CA GLY A 294 9.10 -21.35 -2.60
C GLY A 294 8.52 -21.17 -1.19
N GLY A 295 9.32 -21.35 -0.16
CA GLY A 295 8.88 -21.23 1.22
C GLY A 295 8.68 -19.77 1.62
N GLY A 296 7.74 -19.49 2.51
CA GLY A 296 7.61 -18.16 3.11
C GLY A 296 8.79 -17.84 4.04
N GLY A 297 9.14 -16.56 4.19
CA GLY A 297 10.11 -16.12 5.19
C GLY A 297 9.66 -16.40 6.62
N GLY A 298 10.61 -16.44 7.54
CA GLY A 298 10.41 -16.74 8.96
C GLY A 298 10.12 -15.52 9.82
N ARG A 299 10.43 -15.61 11.12
CA ARG A 299 10.23 -14.53 12.09
C ARG A 299 11.49 -14.27 12.88
N ILE A 300 11.91 -13.01 12.94
CA ILE A 300 13.06 -12.55 13.72
C ILE A 300 12.56 -11.51 14.71
N VAL A 301 12.90 -11.66 15.98
CA VAL A 301 12.59 -10.68 17.03
C VAL A 301 13.86 -10.28 17.73
N LEU A 302 14.06 -8.97 17.84
CA LEU A 302 15.22 -8.34 18.45
C LEU A 302 14.69 -7.41 19.55
N ASP A 303 14.93 -7.78 20.80
CA ASP A 303 14.35 -7.14 21.97
C ASP A 303 15.45 -6.65 22.91
N SER A 304 15.60 -5.33 23.03
CA SER A 304 16.61 -4.74 23.91
C SER A 304 16.30 -3.33 24.39
N LYS A 305 17.05 -2.84 25.38
CA LYS A 305 16.88 -1.49 25.91
C LYS A 305 17.49 -0.41 25.02
N ASN A 306 18.72 -0.64 24.56
CA ASN A 306 19.39 0.27 23.63
C ASN A 306 19.06 -0.10 22.18
N ALA A 307 19.21 0.87 21.27
CA ALA A 307 19.09 0.57 19.85
C ALA A 307 20.11 -0.52 19.47
N GLU A 308 19.64 -1.52 18.74
CA GLU A 308 20.45 -2.59 18.20
C GLU A 308 21.44 -2.05 17.17
N GLU A 309 22.69 -2.51 17.24
CA GLU A 309 23.77 -2.10 16.32
C GLU A 309 24.10 -3.19 15.27
N LEU A 310 23.21 -4.17 15.02
CA LEU A 310 23.41 -5.08 13.89
C LEU A 310 23.14 -4.33 12.59
N THR A 311 23.98 -4.58 11.59
CA THR A 311 23.80 -3.94 10.29
C THR A 311 22.48 -4.42 9.64
N PRO A 312 21.61 -3.52 9.16
CA PRO A 312 20.33 -3.92 8.53
C PRO A 312 20.47 -4.85 7.31
N ALA A 313 21.66 -4.90 6.70
CA ALA A 313 21.97 -5.81 5.60
C ALA A 313 22.18 -7.26 6.06
N SER A 314 22.52 -7.49 7.33
CA SER A 314 22.88 -8.82 7.83
C SER A 314 21.72 -9.55 8.52
N VAL A 315 20.55 -8.92 8.64
CA VAL A 315 19.32 -9.52 9.18
C VAL A 315 18.29 -9.70 8.07
N GLU A 316 17.90 -10.95 7.82
CA GLU A 316 17.11 -11.33 6.65
C GLU A 316 16.05 -12.37 6.99
N ALA A 317 14.84 -12.16 6.46
CA ALA A 317 13.76 -13.13 6.55
C ALA A 317 13.04 -13.21 5.19
N TYR A 318 13.76 -13.36 4.10
CA TYR A 318 13.20 -13.32 2.75
C TYR A 318 12.34 -14.55 2.44
N GLY A 319 11.37 -14.39 1.54
CA GLY A 319 10.70 -15.51 0.92
C GLY A 319 11.62 -16.25 -0.07
N GLY A 320 11.36 -17.53 -0.27
CA GLY A 320 12.08 -18.36 -1.25
C GLY A 320 11.71 -17.99 -2.68
N GLY A 321 12.66 -18.15 -3.61
CA GLY A 321 12.51 -17.74 -5.01
C GLY A 321 13.60 -16.78 -5.52
N TYR A 322 14.76 -16.78 -4.85
CA TYR A 322 15.94 -16.07 -5.30
C TYR A 322 16.66 -16.90 -6.35
N THR A 323 16.73 -16.41 -7.59
CA THR A 323 17.51 -17.07 -8.65
C THR A 323 18.60 -16.14 -9.17
N SER A 324 19.86 -16.53 -8.98
CA SER A 324 21.00 -15.84 -9.60
C SER A 324 21.13 -16.11 -11.11
N ASP A 325 20.36 -17.06 -11.63
CA ASP A 325 20.31 -17.39 -13.05
C ASP A 325 19.12 -16.70 -13.73
N GLU A 326 19.39 -15.70 -14.59
CA GLU A 326 18.38 -15.05 -15.44
C GLU A 326 17.62 -16.02 -16.37
N ASN A 327 18.09 -17.27 -16.49
CA ASN A 327 17.53 -18.32 -17.32
C ASN A 327 16.62 -19.32 -16.59
N SER A 328 16.51 -19.28 -15.25
CA SER A 328 15.58 -20.16 -14.54
C SER A 328 14.16 -19.57 -14.58
N ALA A 329 13.25 -20.26 -15.28
CA ALA A 329 11.85 -19.89 -15.42
C ALA A 329 11.03 -20.14 -14.12
N ILE A 330 11.45 -19.53 -13.00
CA ILE A 330 10.62 -19.48 -11.78
C ILE A 330 9.47 -18.51 -12.05
N GLY A 331 8.25 -19.02 -12.00
CA GLY A 331 7.06 -18.20 -12.14
C GLY A 331 6.95 -17.24 -10.96
N TRP A 332 6.46 -16.03 -11.21
CA TRP A 332 6.26 -15.00 -10.19
C TRP A 332 5.33 -15.47 -9.04
N CYS A 333 4.45 -16.41 -9.33
CA CYS A 333 3.56 -17.04 -8.36
C CYS A 333 4.23 -18.09 -7.48
N GLN A 334 5.37 -18.65 -7.90
CA GLN A 334 6.12 -19.61 -7.10
C GLN A 334 6.97 -18.93 -6.02
N LEU A 335 7.07 -17.61 -6.02
CA LEU A 335 7.81 -16.86 -5.02
C LEU A 335 7.08 -16.88 -3.68
N GLY A 336 7.79 -17.23 -2.61
CA GLY A 336 7.31 -17.08 -1.25
C GLY A 336 7.27 -15.61 -0.83
N GLY A 337 6.30 -15.28 0.01
CA GLY A 337 6.22 -13.99 0.70
C GLY A 337 7.31 -13.86 1.76
N ASP A 338 7.72 -12.63 2.02
CA ASP A 338 8.76 -12.35 3.00
C ASP A 338 8.25 -12.56 4.43
N GLY A 339 9.19 -12.73 5.34
CA GLY A 339 8.97 -12.88 6.77
C GLY A 339 8.88 -11.55 7.49
N THR A 340 9.00 -11.61 8.81
CA THR A 340 8.87 -10.43 9.68
C THR A 340 10.11 -10.27 10.55
N ILE A 341 10.56 -9.02 10.70
CA ILE A 341 11.60 -8.63 11.64
C ILE A 341 10.98 -7.62 12.61
N LEU A 342 10.75 -8.03 13.85
CA LEU A 342 10.21 -7.17 14.91
C LEU A 342 11.35 -6.68 15.81
N LYS A 343 11.52 -5.36 15.87
CA LYS A 343 12.47 -4.71 16.78
C LYS A 343 11.69 -4.10 17.94
N LEU A 344 12.07 -4.43 19.17
CA LEU A 344 11.48 -3.91 20.40
C LEU A 344 12.57 -3.15 21.18
N GLN A 345 12.26 -1.89 21.53
CA GLN A 345 13.16 -1.03 22.28
C GLN A 345 12.51 -0.60 23.60
N HIS A 346 13.19 -0.88 24.72
CA HIS A 346 12.80 -0.42 26.05
C HIS A 346 13.52 0.88 26.40
N SER A 347 12.80 2.00 26.47
CA SER A 347 13.36 3.24 27.04
C SER A 347 13.26 3.22 28.57
N ALA A 348 14.39 3.47 29.23
CA ALA A 348 14.39 3.91 30.61
C ALA A 348 14.09 5.41 30.60
N LYS A 349 12.97 5.83 31.20
CA LYS A 349 12.88 7.21 31.67
C LYS A 349 14.03 7.40 32.64
N ASP A 350 15.01 8.20 32.25
CA ASP A 350 15.88 8.87 33.19
C ASP A 350 14.95 9.80 33.97
N ASP A 351 14.57 9.40 35.17
CA ASP A 351 13.92 10.29 36.12
C ASP A 351 14.92 11.41 36.37
N GLY A 352 14.71 12.52 35.66
CA GLY A 352 15.52 13.72 35.77
C GLY A 352 15.67 14.08 37.24
N ALA A 353 16.91 14.09 37.68
CA ALA A 353 17.31 14.72 38.92
C ALA A 353 16.76 16.15 38.96
N PHE A 354 15.69 16.40 39.72
CA PHE A 354 15.34 17.64 40.42
C PHE A 354 13.92 17.53 41.00
N ASP A 355 13.81 16.97 42.21
CA ASP A 355 13.09 17.57 43.36
C ASP A 355 13.18 16.59 44.54
N GLY A 356 13.72 17.07 45.66
CA GLY A 356 13.73 16.33 46.90
C GLY A 356 12.45 16.58 47.67
N SER A 357 11.60 15.56 47.78
CA SER A 357 10.61 15.48 48.85
C SER A 357 10.37 14.03 49.25
N GLU A 358 10.69 13.73 50.51
CA GLU A 358 10.55 12.43 51.17
C GLU A 358 9.08 12.03 51.41
N ALA A 359 8.89 10.69 51.43
CA ALA A 359 7.85 9.91 52.13
C ALA A 359 6.41 9.99 51.57
N ASP A 360 5.59 8.93 51.47
CA ASP A 360 5.56 7.60 52.09
C ASP A 360 4.49 6.75 51.36
N GLY A 361 4.54 5.41 51.46
CA GLY A 361 3.41 4.50 51.17
C GLY A 361 3.53 3.63 49.91
N GLY A 362 3.83 2.34 50.12
CA GLY A 362 4.17 1.39 49.06
C GLY A 362 3.02 0.73 48.29
N GLY A 363 3.44 -0.03 47.28
CA GLY A 363 2.64 -1.06 46.60
C GLY A 363 2.15 -0.73 45.20
N HIS A 364 3.04 -0.56 44.23
CA HIS A 364 2.91 -1.06 42.84
C HIS A 364 4.16 -0.63 42.07
N ARG A 365 5.10 -1.57 41.88
CA ARG A 365 6.24 -1.40 40.99
C ARG A 365 5.76 -1.67 39.57
N ASP A 366 4.97 -0.73 39.04
CA ASP A 366 4.75 -0.63 37.61
C ASP A 366 6.05 -0.04 37.05
N ASP A 367 6.97 -0.93 36.64
CA ASP A 367 8.15 -0.55 35.85
C ASP A 367 7.63 0.11 34.56
N ASN A 368 7.55 1.44 34.60
CA ASN A 368 7.09 2.33 33.54
C ASN A 368 8.13 2.38 32.41
N THR A 369 8.58 1.21 31.96
CA THR A 369 9.47 1.03 30.81
C THR A 369 8.65 1.30 29.55
N THR A 370 8.93 2.42 28.91
CA THR A 370 8.30 2.76 27.64
C THR A 370 8.84 1.82 26.56
N LEU A 371 8.01 0.88 26.11
CA LEU A 371 8.33 -0.07 25.06
C LEU A 371 7.85 0.45 23.70
N ILE A 372 8.75 0.59 22.74
CA ILE A 372 8.45 1.00 21.36
C ILE A 372 8.86 -0.11 20.40
N GLY A 373 7.95 -0.51 19.52
CA GLY A 373 8.16 -1.53 18.52
C GLY A 373 8.22 -0.98 17.10
N SER A 374 9.05 -1.59 16.26
CA SER A 374 9.08 -1.39 14.80
C SER A 374 9.03 -2.74 14.10
N LEU A 375 8.11 -2.90 13.16
CA LEU A 375 7.97 -4.10 12.33
C LEU A 375 8.53 -3.80 10.94
N LEU A 376 9.48 -4.61 10.50
CA LEU A 376 10.09 -4.52 9.18
C LEU A 376 9.69 -5.74 8.36
N VAL A 377 9.20 -5.48 7.15
CA VAL A 377 9.03 -6.48 6.08
C VAL A 377 9.94 -6.07 4.94
N LYS A 378 11.06 -6.78 4.81
CA LYS A 378 12.14 -6.45 3.89
C LYS A 378 12.26 -7.55 2.85
N GLY A 379 12.17 -7.19 1.57
CA GLY A 379 12.49 -8.06 0.45
C GLY A 379 13.91 -7.83 -0.06
N ASP A 380 14.39 -8.74 -0.90
CA ASP A 380 15.65 -8.61 -1.64
C ASP A 380 15.43 -8.55 -3.16
N ARG A 381 14.22 -8.20 -3.60
CA ARG A 381 13.85 -8.29 -5.02
C ARG A 381 14.28 -7.06 -5.83
N LEU A 382 14.59 -5.96 -5.15
CA LEU A 382 15.06 -4.70 -5.76
C LEU A 382 16.60 -4.60 -5.84
N SER A 383 17.35 -5.60 -5.38
CA SER A 383 18.82 -5.64 -5.53
C SER A 383 19.27 -5.89 -6.98
N HIS A 384 18.34 -6.16 -7.90
CA HIS A 384 18.60 -6.33 -9.33
C HIS A 384 18.65 -5.00 -10.10
N THR A 385 19.70 -4.82 -10.89
CA THR A 385 19.89 -3.67 -11.80
C THR A 385 18.96 -3.78 -13.02
N GLY A 386 17.86 -3.03 -13.02
CA GLY A 386 16.94 -2.89 -14.14
C GLY A 386 15.81 -1.91 -13.83
N PRO A 387 15.02 -1.44 -14.81
CA PRO A 387 13.84 -0.62 -14.51
C PRO A 387 12.91 -1.42 -13.58
N VAL A 388 12.51 -0.81 -12.46
CA VAL A 388 11.60 -1.40 -11.46
C VAL A 388 10.30 -1.80 -12.17
N LYS A 389 10.22 -3.05 -12.61
CA LYS A 389 8.99 -3.64 -13.13
C LYS A 389 8.17 -4.04 -11.91
N ARG A 390 6.84 -3.83 -11.99
CA ARG A 390 5.87 -4.37 -11.03
C ARG A 390 6.21 -5.84 -10.77
N ILE A 391 6.56 -6.17 -9.53
CA ILE A 391 6.86 -7.54 -9.16
C ILE A 391 5.52 -8.14 -8.78
N GLN A 392 4.85 -8.79 -9.74
CA GLN A 392 3.60 -9.49 -9.42
C GLN A 392 3.96 -10.65 -8.48
N ILE A 393 3.66 -10.55 -7.19
CA ILE A 393 3.95 -11.63 -6.24
C ILE A 393 2.65 -12.27 -5.79
N TYR A 394 2.63 -13.60 -5.80
CA TYR A 394 1.54 -14.39 -5.23
C TYR A 394 1.70 -14.57 -3.72
N GLY A 395 2.92 -14.84 -3.25
CA GLY A 395 3.26 -14.87 -1.82
C GLY A 395 3.40 -13.45 -1.24
N CYS A 396 2.74 -13.20 -0.11
CA CYS A 396 2.90 -11.95 0.63
C CYS A 396 3.08 -12.22 2.13
N THR A 397 3.50 -11.20 2.87
CA THR A 397 3.55 -11.20 4.32
C THR A 397 2.20 -10.73 4.85
N PRO A 398 1.37 -11.60 5.45
CA PRO A 398 0.07 -11.15 5.89
C PRO A 398 0.13 -10.53 7.28
N ILE A 399 -0.68 -9.49 7.44
CA ILE A 399 -1.01 -8.87 8.70
C ILE A 399 -2.49 -9.15 8.95
N TYR A 400 -2.74 -10.03 9.91
CA TYR A 400 -4.10 -10.31 10.38
C TYR A 400 -4.51 -9.28 11.44
N GLU A 401 -5.82 -9.15 11.67
CA GLU A 401 -6.32 -8.42 12.84
C GLU A 401 -6.00 -9.21 14.13
N GLU A 402 -6.36 -10.50 14.12
CA GLU A 402 -6.15 -11.40 15.24
C GLU A 402 -5.40 -12.67 14.84
N THR A 403 -4.66 -13.22 15.80
CA THR A 403 -4.10 -14.57 15.74
C THR A 403 -5.21 -15.62 15.80
N SER A 404 -4.88 -16.87 15.47
CA SER A 404 -5.81 -18.02 15.63
C SER A 404 -6.31 -18.26 17.06
N ARG A 405 -5.76 -17.54 18.06
CA ARG A 405 -6.15 -17.61 19.48
C ARG A 405 -7.03 -16.42 19.91
N GLY A 406 -7.37 -15.51 19.00
CA GLY A 406 -8.14 -14.30 19.32
C GLY A 406 -7.33 -13.21 20.03
N ALA A 407 -5.99 -13.31 20.04
CA ALA A 407 -5.13 -12.22 20.49
C ALA A 407 -4.76 -11.31 19.30
N PRO A 408 -4.53 -9.99 19.50
CA PRO A 408 -4.07 -9.10 18.44
C PRO A 408 -2.82 -9.65 17.73
N PHE A 409 -2.79 -9.59 16.40
CA PHE A 409 -1.63 -10.07 15.64
C PHE A 409 -0.42 -9.13 15.80
N LEU A 410 -0.68 -7.82 15.83
CA LEU A 410 0.32 -6.78 16.07
C LEU A 410 0.36 -6.45 17.58
N PRO A 411 1.56 -6.32 18.18
CA PRO A 411 1.67 -5.99 19.60
C PRO A 411 1.28 -4.54 19.86
N GLU A 412 0.73 -4.28 21.04
CA GLU A 412 0.29 -2.93 21.44
C GLU A 412 1.42 -1.88 21.51
N SER A 413 2.66 -2.32 21.63
CA SER A 413 3.86 -1.48 21.63
C SER A 413 4.32 -1.08 20.22
N LEU A 414 3.70 -1.58 19.16
CA LEU A 414 4.11 -1.30 17.79
C LEU A 414 3.77 0.15 17.40
N ALA A 415 4.80 0.93 17.09
CA ALA A 415 4.66 2.30 16.58
C ALA A 415 4.83 2.34 15.06
N HIS A 416 5.77 1.57 14.50
CA HIS A 416 6.14 1.72 13.09
C HIS A 416 6.06 0.42 12.30
N ILE A 417 5.59 0.50 11.05
CA ILE A 417 5.68 -0.58 10.06
C ILE A 417 6.40 -0.06 8.82
N PHE A 418 7.45 -0.76 8.40
CA PHE A 418 8.23 -0.45 7.20
C PHE A 418 8.18 -1.62 6.23
N VAL A 419 7.76 -1.36 5.00
CA VAL A 419 7.73 -2.33 3.90
C VAL A 419 8.69 -1.87 2.81
N SER A 420 9.73 -2.65 2.55
CA SER A 420 10.86 -2.25 1.69
C SER A 420 11.44 -3.39 0.87
N GLY A 421 12.30 -3.05 -0.10
CA GLY A 421 13.10 -4.04 -0.84
C GLY A 421 12.31 -4.91 -1.83
N GLY A 422 11.12 -4.48 -2.24
CA GLY A 422 10.27 -5.26 -3.13
C GLY A 422 9.48 -6.34 -2.39
N ALA A 423 9.19 -6.10 -1.12
CA ALA A 423 8.28 -6.92 -0.33
C ALA A 423 6.82 -6.58 -0.62
N THR A 424 5.95 -7.58 -0.44
CA THR A 424 4.49 -7.41 -0.54
C THR A 424 3.86 -7.75 0.81
N VAL A 425 3.07 -6.83 1.35
CA VAL A 425 2.25 -7.05 2.53
C VAL A 425 0.79 -7.23 2.12
N CYS A 426 0.11 -8.21 2.73
CA CYS A 426 -1.33 -8.38 2.56
C CYS A 426 -2.07 -8.13 3.86
N ALA A 427 -3.15 -7.35 3.84
CA ALA A 427 -3.96 -7.12 5.03
C ALA A 427 -5.45 -6.97 4.70
N SER A 428 -6.30 -7.13 5.72
CA SER A 428 -7.68 -6.62 5.72
C SER A 428 -7.79 -5.41 6.64
N VAL A 429 -7.16 -5.47 7.82
CA VAL A 429 -7.13 -4.39 8.79
C VAL A 429 -5.71 -4.23 9.33
N ILE A 430 -5.21 -2.99 9.35
CA ILE A 430 -3.99 -2.59 10.07
C ILE A 430 -4.36 -1.44 10.99
N GLN A 431 -4.34 -1.67 12.29
CA GLN A 431 -4.65 -0.64 13.28
C GLN A 431 -3.48 -0.47 14.24
N LEU A 432 -2.86 0.72 14.20
CA LEU A 432 -1.86 1.15 15.17
C LEU A 432 -2.48 2.17 16.11
N LYS A 433 -2.00 2.22 17.36
CA LYS A 433 -2.33 3.31 18.28
C LYS A 433 -1.80 4.62 17.69
N GLU A 434 -2.51 5.72 17.85
CA GLU A 434 -2.05 7.03 17.33
C GLU A 434 -0.67 7.39 17.87
N ASN A 435 -0.42 7.09 19.14
CA ASN A 435 0.86 7.32 19.80
C ASN A 435 1.22 6.12 20.68
N VAL A 436 2.50 5.75 20.66
CA VAL A 436 3.09 4.77 21.59
C VAL A 436 4.28 5.44 22.26
N ALA A 437 4.28 5.53 23.59
CA ALA A 437 5.33 6.20 24.35
C ALA A 437 5.70 7.61 23.83
N SER A 438 4.67 8.40 23.48
CA SER A 438 4.82 9.76 22.90
C SER A 438 5.44 9.82 21.50
N VAL A 439 5.57 8.69 20.81
CA VAL A 439 5.97 8.60 19.40
C VAL A 439 4.74 8.34 18.54
N GLU A 440 4.54 9.15 17.50
CA GLU A 440 3.46 8.97 16.54
C GLU A 440 3.65 7.69 15.73
N SER A 441 2.58 6.93 15.53
CA SER A 441 2.66 5.73 14.71
C SER A 441 2.83 6.06 13.24
N SER A 442 3.57 5.20 12.51
CA SER A 442 3.75 5.38 11.08
C SER A 442 3.75 4.07 10.29
N ILE A 443 3.27 4.15 9.05
CA ILE A 443 3.37 3.08 8.06
C ILE A 443 4.03 3.66 6.81
N VAL A 444 5.10 3.01 6.36
CA VAL A 444 5.81 3.38 5.13
C VAL A 444 5.85 2.18 4.18
N VAL A 445 5.35 2.37 2.97
CA VAL A 445 5.49 1.42 1.86
C VAL A 445 6.43 2.03 0.83
N ASP A 446 7.69 1.59 0.83
CA ASP A 446 8.74 2.15 -0.01
C ASP A 446 8.52 1.82 -1.49
N SER A 447 9.21 2.57 -2.36
CA SER A 447 9.22 2.35 -3.80
C SER A 447 9.53 0.90 -4.15
N GLY A 448 8.73 0.32 -5.06
CA GLY A 448 8.86 -1.07 -5.52
C GLY A 448 8.28 -2.11 -4.56
N SER A 449 7.84 -1.72 -3.36
CA SER A 449 7.10 -2.59 -2.43
C SER A 449 5.59 -2.45 -2.62
N GLU A 450 4.82 -3.41 -2.11
CA GLU A 450 3.39 -3.50 -2.40
C GLU A 450 2.52 -3.71 -1.16
N LEU A 451 1.33 -3.10 -1.15
CA LEU A 451 0.23 -3.39 -0.21
C LEU A 451 -0.96 -3.97 -0.99
N ASN A 452 -1.37 -5.18 -0.61
CA ASN A 452 -2.46 -5.90 -1.25
C ASN A 452 -3.46 -6.42 -0.19
N ILE A 453 -4.57 -6.97 -0.66
CA ILE A 453 -5.63 -7.52 0.18
C ILE A 453 -5.35 -8.98 0.55
N LEU A 454 -5.69 -9.36 1.79
CA LEU A 454 -5.53 -10.72 2.31
C LEU A 454 -6.66 -11.71 1.93
N ASP A 455 -7.67 -11.19 1.23
CA ASP A 455 -8.87 -11.85 0.71
C ASP A 455 -9.94 -12.30 1.73
N ARG A 456 -11.19 -11.94 1.39
CA ARG A 456 -12.53 -12.20 2.00
C ARG A 456 -13.44 -10.98 1.95
N ASP A 457 -12.96 -9.83 2.41
CA ASP A 457 -13.82 -8.65 2.66
C ASP A 457 -13.76 -7.60 1.55
N ARG A 458 -12.92 -7.82 0.52
CA ARG A 458 -12.69 -6.88 -0.60
C ARG A 458 -12.45 -5.42 -0.14
N MET A 459 -11.89 -5.25 1.04
CA MET A 459 -11.54 -3.96 1.61
C MET A 459 -10.25 -4.08 2.44
N ILE A 460 -9.42 -3.03 2.40
CA ILE A 460 -8.33 -2.82 3.35
C ILE A 460 -8.65 -1.58 4.18
N GLN A 461 -8.62 -1.70 5.50
CA GLN A 461 -8.72 -0.58 6.42
C GLN A 461 -7.38 -0.37 7.14
N VAL A 462 -6.82 0.82 7.04
CA VAL A 462 -5.57 1.19 7.74
C VAL A 462 -5.79 2.41 8.62
N SER A 463 -5.42 2.29 9.87
CA SER A 463 -5.51 3.33 10.90
C SER A 463 -4.13 3.59 11.51
N VAL A 464 -3.57 4.77 11.26
CA VAL A 464 -2.20 5.16 11.67
C VAL A 464 -2.06 6.68 11.72
N SER A 465 -1.19 7.23 12.56
CA SER A 465 -0.95 8.68 12.57
C SER A 465 -0.33 9.18 11.27
N GLN A 466 0.76 8.58 10.81
CA GLN A 466 1.44 8.97 9.57
C GLN A 466 1.45 7.84 8.54
N LEU A 467 0.94 8.10 7.33
CA LEU A 467 0.95 7.14 6.23
C LEU A 467 1.74 7.68 5.05
N THR A 468 2.78 6.96 4.64
CA THR A 468 3.57 7.28 3.44
C THR A 468 3.57 6.11 2.47
N ILE A 469 2.99 6.33 1.29
CA ILE A 469 3.01 5.37 0.18
C ILE A 469 3.96 5.91 -0.89
N GLN A 470 4.96 5.11 -1.23
CA GLN A 470 5.86 5.29 -2.37
C GLN A 470 5.85 4.09 -3.32
N GLY A 471 5.30 2.96 -2.87
CA GLY A 471 5.14 1.74 -3.64
C GLY A 471 3.79 1.63 -4.34
N TYR A 472 3.36 0.38 -4.53
CA TYR A 472 2.09 0.03 -5.16
C TYR A 472 1.03 -0.37 -4.13
N VAL A 473 -0.21 0.07 -4.34
CA VAL A 473 -1.37 -0.41 -3.58
C VAL A 473 -2.42 -0.89 -4.57
N GLY A 474 -2.75 -2.18 -4.55
CA GLY A 474 -3.72 -2.75 -5.47
C GLY A 474 -3.58 -4.27 -5.60
N PRO A 475 -4.41 -4.91 -6.45
CA PRO A 475 -4.38 -6.36 -6.60
C PRO A 475 -3.04 -6.84 -7.16
N SER A 476 -2.61 -8.06 -6.81
CA SER A 476 -1.45 -8.73 -7.43
C SER A 476 -1.71 -9.03 -8.91
N SER A 477 -2.95 -9.39 -9.27
CA SER A 477 -3.34 -9.65 -10.67
C SER A 477 -3.56 -8.34 -11.44
N GLN A 478 -3.57 -8.42 -12.77
CA GLN A 478 -4.04 -7.33 -13.63
C GLN A 478 -5.55 -7.39 -13.90
N LEU A 479 -6.24 -8.36 -13.30
CA LEU A 479 -7.65 -8.58 -13.57
C LEU A 479 -8.46 -7.55 -12.79
N GLU A 480 -9.17 -6.72 -13.53
CA GLU A 480 -10.06 -5.69 -13.02
C GLU A 480 -11.14 -6.20 -12.03
N ARG A 481 -11.41 -7.51 -11.98
CA ARG A 481 -12.36 -8.13 -11.04
C ARG A 481 -11.82 -8.23 -9.60
N ASP A 482 -10.51 -8.06 -9.43
CA ASP A 482 -9.79 -8.22 -8.15
C ASP A 482 -9.56 -6.86 -7.44
N LEU A 483 -10.10 -5.77 -7.99
CA LEU A 483 -10.08 -4.46 -7.35
C LEU A 483 -10.85 -4.50 -6.01
N PHE A 484 -10.29 -3.84 -4.99
CA PHE A 484 -10.84 -3.77 -3.64
C PHE A 484 -11.00 -2.31 -3.16
N GLY A 485 -11.78 -2.11 -2.10
CA GLY A 485 -11.93 -0.82 -1.42
C GLY A 485 -10.76 -0.53 -0.48
N LEU A 486 -10.34 0.73 -0.38
CA LEU A 486 -9.23 1.14 0.47
C LEU A 486 -9.67 2.26 1.41
N THR A 487 -9.58 2.04 2.71
CA THR A 487 -9.94 3.04 3.73
C THR A 487 -8.72 3.41 4.56
N PHE A 488 -8.43 4.71 4.63
CA PHE A 488 -7.37 5.29 5.44
C PHE A 488 -7.91 6.23 6.50
N VAL A 489 -7.50 6.04 7.74
CA VAL A 489 -7.80 6.94 8.87
C VAL A 489 -6.50 7.33 9.55
N GLY A 490 -6.22 8.62 9.70
CA GLY A 490 -4.95 9.05 10.27
C GLY A 490 -4.77 10.54 10.49
N ALA A 491 -3.55 10.95 10.85
CA ALA A 491 -3.17 12.36 10.91
C ALA A 491 -2.71 12.84 9.53
N ASP A 492 -1.55 12.40 9.04
CA ASP A 492 -0.99 12.85 7.76
C ASP A 492 -0.90 11.70 6.75
N VAL A 493 -1.24 11.98 5.49
CA VAL A 493 -1.23 10.99 4.40
C VAL A 493 -0.48 11.54 3.19
N SER A 494 0.57 10.85 2.76
CA SER A 494 1.40 11.25 1.62
C SER A 494 1.57 10.13 0.59
N PHE A 495 1.25 10.43 -0.67
CA PHE A 495 1.59 9.62 -1.83
C PHE A 495 2.74 10.30 -2.59
N SER A 496 3.86 9.60 -2.71
CA SER A 496 5.10 10.11 -3.30
C SER A 496 5.66 9.11 -4.30
N ASN A 497 5.53 9.37 -5.59
CA ASN A 497 5.83 8.40 -6.66
C ASN A 497 5.09 7.06 -6.48
N ALA A 498 3.88 7.10 -5.93
CA ALA A 498 3.06 5.93 -5.63
C ALA A 498 2.17 5.52 -6.80
N MET A 499 1.79 4.25 -6.88
CA MET A 499 0.74 3.77 -7.78
C MET A 499 -0.37 3.10 -6.97
N VAL A 500 -1.59 3.64 -7.02
CA VAL A 500 -2.76 3.09 -6.34
C VAL A 500 -3.75 2.61 -7.39
N MET A 501 -4.20 1.36 -7.33
CA MET A 501 -5.16 0.77 -8.25
C MET A 501 -6.24 0.02 -7.46
N VAL A 502 -7.42 0.63 -7.33
CA VAL A 502 -8.47 0.20 -6.40
C VAL A 502 -9.86 0.29 -7.01
N HIS A 503 -10.85 -0.31 -6.35
CA HIS A 503 -12.25 -0.11 -6.70
C HIS A 503 -12.71 1.27 -6.22
N GLU A 504 -12.46 1.56 -4.95
CA GLU A 504 -12.72 2.84 -4.30
C GLU A 504 -11.65 3.15 -3.24
N VAL A 505 -11.43 4.43 -2.96
CA VAL A 505 -10.55 4.89 -1.88
C VAL A 505 -11.23 5.97 -1.05
N ASP A 506 -11.27 5.76 0.27
CA ASP A 506 -11.81 6.68 1.25
C ASP A 506 -10.70 7.07 2.26
N ILE A 507 -10.39 8.35 2.35
CA ILE A 507 -9.32 8.87 3.22
C ILE A 507 -9.90 9.89 4.18
N THR A 508 -9.72 9.65 5.49
CA THR A 508 -10.06 10.59 6.56
C THR A 508 -8.80 10.95 7.33
N ALA A 509 -8.25 12.14 7.07
CA ALA A 509 -7.03 12.63 7.71
C ALA A 509 -7.33 13.81 8.66
N HIS A 510 -6.76 13.84 9.86
CA HIS A 510 -6.86 15.01 10.75
C HIS A 510 -5.87 16.12 10.38
N GLY A 511 -4.73 15.74 9.80
CA GLY A 511 -3.68 16.58 9.23
C GLY A 511 -3.84 16.77 7.72
N ALA A 512 -2.70 16.85 7.03
CA ALA A 512 -2.60 17.18 5.61
C ALA A 512 -2.59 15.93 4.72
N LEU A 513 -3.05 16.11 3.48
CA LEU A 513 -2.93 15.10 2.44
C LEU A 513 -2.16 15.65 1.23
N SER A 514 -1.19 14.89 0.73
CA SER A 514 -0.46 15.23 -0.49
C SER A 514 -0.36 14.05 -1.46
N ILE A 515 -0.65 14.29 -2.74
CA ILE A 515 -0.36 13.40 -3.87
C ILE A 515 0.58 14.15 -4.80
N ASP A 516 1.83 13.70 -4.89
CA ASP A 516 2.83 14.36 -5.73
C ASP A 516 2.56 14.19 -7.23
N LYS A 517 3.27 14.97 -8.06
CA LYS A 517 3.12 14.96 -9.53
C LYS A 517 3.51 13.64 -10.22
N TYR A 518 4.13 12.71 -9.52
CA TYR A 518 4.55 11.42 -10.06
C TYR A 518 3.63 10.28 -9.64
N SER A 519 2.78 10.51 -8.64
CA SER A 519 1.86 9.51 -8.11
C SER A 519 0.63 9.37 -9.00
N GLU A 520 0.14 8.14 -9.11
CA GLU A 520 -1.01 7.77 -9.93
C GLU A 520 -2.07 7.06 -9.08
N VAL A 521 -3.30 7.57 -9.11
CA VAL A 521 -4.46 6.95 -8.45
C VAL A 521 -5.46 6.52 -9.51
N LYS A 522 -5.53 5.20 -9.72
CA LYS A 522 -6.47 4.50 -10.59
C LYS A 522 -7.64 3.95 -9.78
N PHE A 523 -8.86 4.31 -10.13
CA PHE A 523 -10.06 3.96 -9.37
C PHE A 523 -11.23 3.59 -10.27
N ARG A 524 -12.16 2.75 -9.81
CA ARG A 524 -13.35 2.38 -10.59
C ARG A 524 -14.58 3.21 -10.25
N ALA A 525 -14.86 3.38 -8.95
CA ALA A 525 -16.11 3.93 -8.47
C ALA A 525 -15.94 5.28 -7.78
N ARG A 526 -15.06 5.36 -6.77
CA ARG A 526 -14.99 6.54 -5.90
C ARG A 526 -13.58 6.85 -5.39
N VAL A 527 -13.28 8.15 -5.29
CA VAL A 527 -12.22 8.72 -4.45
C VAL A 527 -12.88 9.70 -3.48
N LYS A 528 -12.84 9.45 -2.17
CA LYS A 528 -13.35 10.36 -1.14
C LYS A 528 -12.23 10.75 -0.20
N ILE A 529 -11.97 12.04 -0.07
CA ILE A 529 -10.91 12.56 0.79
C ILE A 529 -11.52 13.62 1.71
N GLN A 530 -11.34 13.44 3.01
CA GLN A 530 -11.74 14.39 4.03
C GLN A 530 -10.54 14.70 4.93
N THR A 531 -10.19 15.99 5.06
CA THR A 531 -9.02 16.43 5.83
C THR A 531 -9.34 17.53 6.85
N GLY A 532 -8.66 17.50 8.00
CA GLY A 532 -8.64 18.58 8.98
C GLY A 532 -7.65 19.71 8.65
N ALA A 533 -6.66 19.45 7.78
CA ALA A 533 -5.77 20.46 7.24
C ALA A 533 -5.96 20.62 5.72
N SER A 534 -4.88 20.87 4.96
CA SER A 534 -4.94 21.16 3.53
C SER A 534 -4.79 19.90 2.67
N ILE A 535 -5.37 19.92 1.48
CA ILE A 535 -5.24 18.89 0.44
C ILE A 535 -4.39 19.44 -0.70
N LYS A 536 -3.38 18.69 -1.14
CA LYS A 536 -2.58 19.00 -2.33
C LYS A 536 -2.54 17.79 -3.28
N ILE A 537 -3.04 17.95 -4.49
CA ILE A 537 -3.04 16.88 -5.52
C ILE A 537 -2.40 17.43 -6.78
N GLU A 538 -1.19 16.96 -7.10
CA GLU A 538 -0.44 17.30 -8.32
C GLU A 538 -0.32 16.12 -9.29
N GLY A 539 -0.67 14.91 -8.84
CA GLY A 539 -0.52 13.64 -9.57
C GLY A 539 -1.64 13.29 -10.54
N PHE A 540 -1.65 12.04 -10.98
CA PHE A 540 -2.62 11.50 -11.93
C PHE A 540 -3.85 10.95 -11.19
N LEU A 541 -5.05 11.41 -11.54
CA LEU A 541 -6.32 10.81 -11.09
C LEU A 541 -6.98 10.18 -12.32
N GLN A 542 -7.05 8.85 -12.36
CA GLN A 542 -7.52 8.13 -13.55
C GLN A 542 -8.66 7.16 -13.21
N PRO A 543 -9.90 7.44 -13.66
CA PRO A 543 -10.95 6.44 -13.60
C PRO A 543 -10.67 5.28 -14.56
N LEU A 544 -10.90 4.06 -14.09
CA LEU A 544 -10.76 2.82 -14.85
C LEU A 544 -12.02 2.56 -15.68
N SER A 545 -11.84 2.05 -16.89
CA SER A 545 -12.94 1.60 -17.74
C SER A 545 -13.79 0.52 -17.06
N LYS A 546 -15.08 0.48 -17.40
CA LYS A 546 -15.96 -0.62 -16.99
C LYS A 546 -15.63 -1.88 -17.80
N PRO A 547 -15.66 -3.08 -17.19
CA PRO A 547 -15.50 -4.33 -17.92
C PRO A 547 -16.56 -4.47 -19.01
N MET A 548 -16.16 -4.94 -20.19
CA MET A 548 -17.03 -5.12 -21.36
C MET A 548 -18.21 -6.08 -21.10
N GLU A 549 -18.16 -6.89 -20.04
CA GLU A 549 -19.20 -7.87 -19.67
C GLU A 549 -20.49 -7.23 -19.09
N VAL A 550 -20.44 -5.99 -18.58
CA VAL A 550 -21.62 -5.27 -18.02
C VAL A 550 -22.49 -4.62 -19.12
N LEU A 551 -22.09 -4.71 -20.40
CA LEU A 551 -22.90 -4.27 -21.55
C LEU A 551 -24.18 -5.11 -21.75
N ARG A 552 -24.42 -6.15 -20.94
CA ARG A 552 -25.66 -6.97 -20.95
C ARG A 552 -26.61 -6.65 -19.79
N GLY A 553 -26.81 -5.37 -19.49
CA GLY A 553 -28.02 -4.87 -18.83
C GLY A 553 -28.09 -5.01 -17.31
N LEU A 554 -28.68 -3.98 -16.68
CA LEU A 554 -29.10 -3.86 -15.26
C LEU A 554 -28.12 -3.25 -14.22
N GLY A 555 -27.34 -2.23 -14.61
CA GLY A 555 -26.78 -1.27 -13.64
C GLY A 555 -27.01 0.16 -14.14
N ARG A 556 -27.34 1.11 -13.25
CA ARG A 556 -27.26 2.55 -13.59
C ARG A 556 -25.84 2.85 -14.08
N ASP A 557 -25.71 3.76 -15.04
CA ASP A 557 -24.42 4.29 -15.49
C ASP A 557 -23.74 5.05 -14.35
N ASP A 558 -23.19 4.34 -13.36
CA ASP A 558 -22.52 4.99 -12.24
C ASP A 558 -21.23 5.61 -12.78
N VAL A 559 -21.23 6.94 -12.88
CA VAL A 559 -20.09 7.78 -13.26
C VAL A 559 -19.14 7.83 -12.06
N PRO A 560 -17.82 7.63 -12.24
CA PRO A 560 -16.87 7.71 -11.14
C PRO A 560 -16.93 9.07 -10.41
N VAL A 561 -16.81 9.04 -9.07
CA VAL A 561 -16.94 10.24 -8.23
C VAL A 561 -15.64 10.54 -7.48
N VAL A 562 -15.21 11.79 -7.50
CA VAL A 562 -14.10 12.32 -6.70
C VAL A 562 -14.66 13.39 -5.76
N SER A 563 -14.53 13.21 -4.45
CA SER A 563 -15.00 14.13 -3.42
C SER A 563 -13.86 14.55 -2.53
N LEU A 564 -13.55 15.85 -2.50
CA LEU A 564 -12.48 16.46 -1.73
C LEU A 564 -13.07 17.45 -0.73
N VAL A 565 -12.90 17.20 0.56
CA VAL A 565 -13.39 18.04 1.65
C VAL A 565 -12.23 18.41 2.57
N SER A 566 -11.97 19.71 2.75
CA SER A 566 -10.88 20.22 3.59
C SER A 566 -11.39 21.31 4.53
N LYS A 567 -10.92 21.27 5.79
CA LYS A 567 -11.12 22.36 6.75
C LYS A 567 -10.16 23.55 6.55
N LYS A 568 -9.24 23.47 5.59
CA LYS A 568 -8.33 24.56 5.18
C LYS A 568 -8.40 24.73 3.66
N ASP A 569 -7.27 24.56 2.97
CA ASP A 569 -7.11 24.85 1.55
C ASP A 569 -7.06 23.57 0.72
N ILE A 570 -7.52 23.65 -0.52
CA ILE A 570 -7.40 22.59 -1.53
C ILE A 570 -6.64 23.14 -2.73
N GLU A 571 -5.54 22.49 -3.09
CA GLU A 571 -4.82 22.68 -4.35
C GLU A 571 -4.98 21.42 -5.21
N LEU A 572 -5.73 21.54 -6.31
CA LEU A 572 -6.00 20.46 -7.26
C LEU A 572 -5.42 20.83 -8.63
N ARG A 573 -4.28 20.24 -8.96
CA ARG A 573 -3.53 20.43 -10.21
C ARG A 573 -3.12 19.08 -10.81
N PRO A 574 -4.08 18.21 -11.16
CA PRO A 574 -3.76 16.87 -11.64
C PRO A 574 -2.96 16.93 -12.95
N GLN A 575 -2.11 15.94 -13.17
CA GLN A 575 -1.45 15.76 -14.47
C GLN A 575 -2.46 15.38 -15.55
N THR A 576 -2.12 15.68 -16.81
CA THR A 576 -2.97 15.44 -17.98
C THR A 576 -3.25 13.96 -18.18
N VAL A 577 -4.52 13.57 -17.99
CA VAL A 577 -5.07 12.25 -18.32
C VAL A 577 -6.47 12.44 -18.90
N GLU A 578 -6.84 11.66 -19.89
CA GLU A 578 -8.25 11.54 -20.30
C GLU A 578 -9.05 10.91 -19.14
N MET A 579 -9.67 11.73 -18.29
CA MET A 579 -10.50 11.21 -17.18
C MET A 579 -11.88 10.73 -17.65
N GLY A 580 -12.24 10.94 -18.92
CA GLY A 580 -13.60 10.62 -19.40
C GLY A 580 -14.70 11.27 -18.54
N PRO A 581 -15.89 10.66 -18.46
CA PRO A 581 -16.97 11.12 -17.57
C PRO A 581 -16.57 10.95 -16.10
N VAL A 582 -16.56 12.04 -15.33
CA VAL A 582 -16.26 12.03 -13.89
C VAL A 582 -17.06 13.11 -13.17
N VAL A 583 -17.48 12.83 -11.94
CA VAL A 583 -18.08 13.82 -11.03
C VAL A 583 -17.02 14.25 -10.02
N LEU A 584 -16.78 15.55 -9.88
CA LEU A 584 -15.79 16.13 -8.99
C LEU A 584 -16.44 17.13 -8.04
N HIS A 585 -16.34 16.87 -6.75
CA HIS A 585 -16.84 17.72 -5.68
C HIS A 585 -15.67 18.25 -4.85
N VAL A 586 -15.58 19.58 -4.70
CA VAL A 586 -14.51 20.25 -3.98
C VAL A 586 -15.10 21.19 -2.95
N LYS A 587 -14.83 20.95 -1.67
CA LYS A 587 -15.28 21.79 -0.56
C LYS A 587 -14.12 22.16 0.35
N ALA A 588 -13.75 23.44 0.37
CA ALA A 588 -12.68 23.98 1.21
C ALA A 588 -13.26 25.05 2.15
N ILE A 589 -12.78 25.17 3.38
CA ILE A 589 -13.14 26.34 4.21
C ILE A 589 -12.32 27.57 3.80
N GLY A 590 -11.06 27.38 3.42
CA GLY A 590 -10.15 28.44 2.98
C GLY A 590 -10.20 28.65 1.47
N VAL A 591 -9.08 28.36 0.81
CA VAL A 591 -8.87 28.58 -0.63
C VAL A 591 -9.03 27.27 -1.40
N ALA A 592 -9.76 27.29 -2.51
CA ALA A 592 -9.75 26.24 -3.53
C ALA A 592 -9.04 26.72 -4.78
N LEU A 593 -7.87 26.15 -5.09
CA LEU A 593 -7.10 26.40 -6.30
C LEU A 593 -7.23 25.19 -7.23
N ILE A 594 -7.75 25.41 -8.44
CA ILE A 594 -8.00 24.36 -9.42
C ILE A 594 -7.36 24.70 -10.76
N ASP A 595 -6.59 23.77 -11.31
CA ASP A 595 -6.01 23.85 -12.65
C ASP A 595 -6.03 22.47 -13.33
N MET A 596 -6.93 22.30 -14.31
CA MET A 596 -7.09 21.12 -15.14
C MET A 596 -6.98 21.56 -16.61
N PRO A 597 -5.75 21.74 -17.14
CA PRO A 597 -5.51 22.35 -18.46
C PRO A 597 -5.79 21.41 -19.65
N PHE A 598 -6.59 20.37 -19.45
CA PHE A 598 -6.88 19.33 -20.42
C PHE A 598 -8.38 19.06 -20.52
N ASP A 599 -8.78 18.49 -21.66
CA ASP A 599 -10.19 18.24 -21.96
C ASP A 599 -10.70 17.06 -21.13
N THR A 600 -11.73 17.32 -20.32
CA THR A 600 -12.36 16.32 -19.46
C THR A 600 -13.83 16.18 -19.89
N PRO A 601 -14.11 15.51 -21.02
CA PRO A 601 -15.45 15.49 -21.58
C PRO A 601 -16.41 14.86 -20.57
N PHE A 602 -17.52 15.56 -20.33
CA PHE A 602 -18.58 15.17 -19.41
C PHE A 602 -18.21 15.25 -17.93
N LEU A 603 -17.23 16.09 -17.57
CA LEU A 603 -16.95 16.44 -16.18
C LEU A 603 -18.15 17.17 -15.55
N ARG A 604 -18.61 16.71 -14.40
CA ARG A 604 -19.49 17.49 -13.51
C ARG A 604 -18.68 18.00 -12.33
N LEU A 605 -18.47 19.31 -12.24
CA LEU A 605 -17.64 19.95 -11.24
C LEU A 605 -18.48 20.82 -10.31
N SER A 606 -18.37 20.61 -9.00
CA SER A 606 -18.97 21.48 -7.98
C SER A 606 -17.91 21.93 -6.98
N ILE A 607 -17.78 23.24 -6.80
CA ILE A 607 -16.75 23.86 -5.95
C ILE A 607 -17.42 24.80 -4.94
N SER A 608 -17.07 24.65 -3.67
CA SER A 608 -17.48 25.55 -2.59
C SER A 608 -16.27 25.92 -1.73
N ALA A 609 -15.94 27.22 -1.64
CA ALA A 609 -14.84 27.71 -0.81
C ALA A 609 -15.02 29.17 -0.37
N THR A 610 -14.18 29.65 0.55
CA THR A 610 -14.13 31.09 0.84
C THR A 610 -13.58 31.85 -0.36
N ASN A 611 -12.43 31.40 -0.86
CA ASN A 611 -11.81 31.93 -2.06
C ASN A 611 -11.65 30.82 -3.10
N VAL A 612 -12.06 31.08 -4.34
CA VAL A 612 -11.90 30.16 -5.46
C VAL A 612 -10.98 30.77 -6.50
N SER A 613 -9.99 29.99 -6.96
CA SER A 613 -9.11 30.35 -8.07
C SER A 613 -9.10 29.22 -9.09
N ILE A 614 -9.64 29.46 -10.29
CA ILE A 614 -9.67 28.48 -11.39
C ILE A 614 -8.80 28.99 -12.52
N ALA A 615 -7.69 28.30 -12.77
CA ALA A 615 -6.80 28.58 -13.89
C ALA A 615 -7.40 28.05 -15.21
N SER A 616 -7.68 26.75 -15.26
CA SER A 616 -8.20 26.06 -16.45
C SER A 616 -9.17 24.94 -16.07
N VAL A 617 -10.34 24.86 -16.69
CA VAL A 617 -11.28 23.71 -16.60
C VAL A 617 -12.01 23.55 -17.93
N ASN A 618 -12.07 22.34 -18.48
CA ASN A 618 -12.93 22.02 -19.62
C ASN A 618 -13.78 20.77 -19.35
N SER A 619 -15.10 20.96 -19.31
CA SER A 619 -16.11 19.93 -19.04
C SER A 619 -16.78 19.38 -20.31
N GLY A 620 -16.63 20.07 -21.45
CA GLY A 620 -17.26 19.64 -22.70
C GLY A 620 -18.79 19.88 -22.75
N PRO A 621 -19.51 19.18 -23.65
CA PRO A 621 -20.91 19.47 -23.96
C PRO A 621 -21.90 18.82 -22.97
N VAL A 622 -23.16 19.26 -23.00
CA VAL A 622 -24.22 18.66 -22.18
C VAL A 622 -24.64 17.28 -22.70
N LEU A 623 -24.59 16.26 -21.84
CA LEU A 623 -25.05 14.89 -22.12
C LEU A 623 -26.58 14.77 -22.20
N GLU A 624 -27.27 15.31 -21.19
CA GLU A 624 -28.72 15.20 -21.05
C GLU A 624 -29.35 16.58 -21.22
N CYS A 625 -30.00 16.79 -22.35
CA CYS A 625 -30.72 18.04 -22.67
C CYS A 625 -32.07 18.11 -21.97
N LYS A 626 -32.01 18.22 -20.63
CA LYS A 626 -33.16 18.40 -19.76
C LYS A 626 -33.26 19.87 -19.32
N GLU A 627 -34.45 20.23 -18.84
CA GLU A 627 -34.67 21.49 -18.15
C GLU A 627 -33.78 21.57 -16.90
N ILE A 628 -33.23 22.76 -16.63
CA ILE A 628 -32.36 23.05 -15.48
C ILE A 628 -33.21 23.68 -14.38
N GLU A 629 -33.47 22.91 -13.32
CA GLU A 629 -34.12 23.39 -12.09
C GLU A 629 -33.15 23.24 -10.89
N PRO A 630 -33.01 24.26 -10.01
CA PRO A 630 -33.64 25.57 -10.04
C PRO A 630 -33.11 26.50 -11.15
N GLN A 631 -34.00 27.35 -11.65
CA GLN A 631 -33.67 28.38 -12.64
C GLN A 631 -32.66 29.38 -12.07
N ALA A 632 -31.90 30.01 -12.96
CA ALA A 632 -30.83 30.94 -12.65
C ALA A 632 -31.38 32.32 -12.20
N ASP A 633 -32.07 32.35 -11.07
CA ASP A 633 -32.65 33.54 -10.42
C ASP A 633 -31.66 34.21 -9.44
N ALA A 634 -32.05 35.34 -8.84
CA ALA A 634 -31.19 36.07 -7.90
C ALA A 634 -30.83 35.27 -6.63
N ASP A 635 -31.65 34.29 -6.26
CA ASP A 635 -31.45 33.43 -5.08
C ASP A 635 -30.76 32.10 -5.44
N ALA A 636 -30.56 31.81 -6.74
CA ALA A 636 -30.01 30.56 -7.22
C ALA A 636 -28.62 30.27 -6.64
N CYS A 637 -27.77 31.28 -6.52
CA CYS A 637 -26.46 31.15 -5.86
C CYS A 637 -26.60 30.64 -4.43
N SER A 638 -27.51 31.21 -3.62
CA SER A 638 -27.73 30.78 -2.24
C SER A 638 -28.37 29.39 -2.17
N LYS A 639 -29.44 29.15 -2.94
CA LYS A 639 -30.18 27.88 -2.95
C LYS A 639 -29.28 26.72 -3.37
N LEU A 640 -28.48 26.88 -4.42
CA LEU A 640 -27.61 25.83 -4.94
C LEU A 640 -26.31 25.66 -4.15
N SER A 641 -25.84 26.70 -3.47
CA SER A 641 -24.68 26.57 -2.57
C SER A 641 -24.95 25.66 -1.37
N GLU A 642 -26.21 25.56 -0.95
CA GLU A 642 -26.67 24.70 0.14
C GLU A 642 -27.22 23.35 -0.34
N ALA A 643 -27.52 23.22 -1.64
CA ALA A 643 -28.05 22.00 -2.22
C ALA A 643 -27.00 20.88 -2.29
N ASP A 644 -27.46 19.63 -2.25
CA ASP A 644 -26.62 18.47 -2.48
C ASP A 644 -26.00 18.55 -3.88
N SER A 645 -24.70 18.27 -3.97
CA SER A 645 -23.94 18.39 -5.21
C SER A 645 -24.41 17.42 -6.29
N GLU A 646 -25.04 16.30 -5.91
CA GLU A 646 -25.69 15.38 -6.86
C GLU A 646 -26.98 15.94 -7.48
N MET A 647 -27.60 16.93 -6.82
CA MET A 647 -28.83 17.59 -7.29
C MET A 647 -28.54 18.86 -8.11
N GLN A 648 -27.27 19.23 -8.29
CA GLN A 648 -26.92 20.43 -9.05
C GLN A 648 -27.04 20.15 -10.56
N PRO A 649 -27.86 20.92 -11.29
CA PRO A 649 -28.16 20.65 -12.71
C PRO A 649 -27.09 21.20 -13.67
N TYR A 650 -26.10 21.94 -13.17
CA TYR A 650 -25.03 22.55 -13.97
C TYR A 650 -23.81 21.63 -14.07
N ALA A 651 -23.15 21.63 -15.23
CA ALA A 651 -21.93 20.87 -15.44
C ALA A 651 -20.74 21.46 -14.67
N VAL A 652 -20.69 22.79 -14.51
CA VAL A 652 -19.72 23.45 -13.64
C VAL A 652 -20.44 24.41 -12.69
N SER A 653 -20.32 24.17 -11.38
CA SER A 653 -20.86 24.99 -10.31
C SER A 653 -19.74 25.53 -9.43
N VAL A 654 -19.66 26.86 -9.28
CA VAL A 654 -18.65 27.53 -8.47
C VAL A 654 -19.32 28.44 -7.45
N PHE A 655 -19.07 28.20 -6.16
CA PHE A 655 -19.60 28.99 -5.07
C PHE A 655 -18.46 29.52 -4.19
N ALA A 656 -18.03 30.75 -4.42
CA ALA A 656 -17.09 31.46 -3.57
C ALA A 656 -17.83 32.37 -2.58
N SER A 657 -17.58 32.25 -1.26
CA SER A 657 -18.25 33.12 -0.29
C SER A 657 -17.67 34.55 -0.26
N ASP A 658 -16.42 34.74 -0.68
CA ASP A 658 -15.76 36.05 -0.74
C ASP A 658 -15.22 36.39 -2.15
N LEU A 659 -14.12 35.75 -2.58
CA LEU A 659 -13.42 36.08 -3.83
C LEU A 659 -13.42 34.90 -4.83
N ALA A 660 -13.79 35.16 -6.08
CA ALA A 660 -13.60 34.25 -7.21
C ALA A 660 -12.63 34.84 -8.25
N THR A 661 -11.58 34.11 -8.62
CA THR A 661 -10.68 34.45 -9.73
C THR A 661 -10.76 33.35 -10.77
N LEU A 662 -11.33 33.66 -11.93
CA LEU A 662 -11.63 32.70 -12.99
C LEU A 662 -10.86 33.07 -14.25
N THR A 663 -10.19 32.10 -14.86
CA THR A 663 -9.38 32.33 -16.06
C THR A 663 -10.01 31.64 -17.26
N ASN A 664 -9.68 30.38 -17.53
CA ASN A 664 -10.21 29.64 -18.67
C ASN A 664 -11.19 28.57 -18.18
N ILE A 665 -12.48 28.69 -18.51
CA ILE A 665 -13.49 27.69 -18.15
C ILE A 665 -14.35 27.44 -19.36
N SER A 666 -14.56 26.17 -19.71
CA SER A 666 -15.56 25.80 -20.72
C SER A 666 -16.44 24.64 -20.31
N ALA A 667 -17.75 24.81 -20.44
CA ALA A 667 -18.74 23.77 -20.19
C ALA A 667 -20.08 24.11 -20.86
N GLY A 668 -20.89 23.09 -21.11
CA GLY A 668 -22.23 23.25 -21.67
C GLY A 668 -23.23 23.96 -20.74
N SER A 669 -23.06 23.88 -19.42
CA SER A 669 -23.87 24.61 -18.44
C SER A 669 -23.02 25.01 -17.23
N MET A 670 -23.04 26.30 -16.87
CA MET A 670 -22.22 26.86 -15.80
C MET A 670 -23.00 27.80 -14.88
N ILE A 671 -22.78 27.68 -13.57
CA ILE A 671 -23.18 28.64 -12.54
C ILE A 671 -21.95 29.10 -11.76
N LEU A 672 -21.66 30.40 -11.83
CA LEU A 672 -20.47 31.01 -11.24
C LEU A 672 -20.91 32.08 -10.23
N CYS A 673 -20.68 31.83 -8.94
CA CYS A 673 -21.15 32.66 -7.84
C CYS A 673 -20.00 33.16 -6.97
N SER A 674 -20.05 34.44 -6.60
CA SER A 674 -19.16 35.07 -5.60
C SER A 674 -19.95 35.96 -4.66
N GLY A 675 -19.70 35.84 -3.35
CA GLY A 675 -20.37 36.68 -2.35
C GLY A 675 -19.93 38.15 -2.37
N ASN A 676 -18.73 38.47 -2.87
CA ASN A 676 -18.22 39.84 -2.96
C ASN A 676 -17.60 40.17 -4.32
N ASN A 677 -16.44 39.61 -4.65
CA ASN A 677 -15.67 40.02 -5.83
C ASN A 677 -15.42 38.84 -6.75
N MET A 678 -15.71 39.02 -8.04
CA MET A 678 -15.35 38.08 -9.10
C MET A 678 -14.45 38.76 -10.12
N THR A 679 -13.30 38.16 -10.40
CA THR A 679 -12.37 38.60 -11.45
C THR A 679 -12.30 37.55 -12.54
N ILE A 680 -12.59 37.95 -13.78
CA ILE A 680 -12.43 37.12 -14.97
C ILE A 680 -11.17 37.59 -15.72
N GLY A 681 -10.17 36.71 -15.78
CA GLY A 681 -8.86 36.97 -16.39
C GLY A 681 -8.68 36.37 -17.79
N GLY A 682 -9.47 35.37 -18.16
CA GLY A 682 -9.36 34.62 -19.42
C GLY A 682 -10.72 34.40 -20.11
N THR A 683 -10.88 33.25 -20.77
CA THR A 683 -12.08 32.93 -21.54
C THR A 683 -13.04 32.02 -20.76
N ILE A 684 -14.29 32.47 -20.56
CA ILE A 684 -15.38 31.64 -20.05
C ILE A 684 -16.31 31.30 -21.22
N SER A 685 -16.37 30.04 -21.66
CA SER A 685 -17.05 29.65 -22.90
C SER A 685 -18.00 28.47 -22.74
N SER A 686 -19.24 28.63 -23.19
CA SER A 686 -20.21 27.55 -23.42
C SER A 686 -20.55 27.41 -24.91
N ALA A 687 -19.73 28.02 -25.78
CA ALA A 687 -20.00 28.10 -27.21
C ALA A 687 -19.99 26.71 -27.88
N SER A 688 -21.05 26.36 -28.60
CA SER A 688 -21.25 25.04 -29.24
C SER A 688 -21.21 23.84 -28.29
N LEU A 689 -21.32 24.08 -26.96
CA LEU A 689 -21.30 23.05 -25.91
C LEU A 689 -22.69 22.76 -25.32
N GLY A 690 -23.76 23.32 -25.92
CA GLY A 690 -25.13 22.97 -25.54
C GLY A 690 -25.51 21.56 -26.00
N CYS A 691 -26.75 21.37 -26.41
CA CYS A 691 -27.21 20.09 -26.91
C CYS A 691 -26.57 19.73 -28.25
N GLY A 692 -26.25 18.45 -28.41
CA GLY A 692 -25.83 17.88 -29.69
C GLY A 692 -26.91 18.00 -30.76
N THR A 693 -26.50 17.80 -32.02
CA THR A 693 -27.38 17.84 -33.19
C THR A 693 -28.61 16.94 -33.02
N GLY A 694 -29.81 17.52 -33.13
CA GLY A 694 -31.07 16.77 -33.08
C GLY A 694 -31.47 16.26 -31.70
N VAL A 695 -30.84 16.78 -30.64
CA VAL A 695 -31.15 16.50 -29.23
C VAL A 695 -31.67 17.78 -28.57
N GLY A 696 -32.65 17.63 -27.68
CA GLY A 696 -33.23 18.72 -26.90
C GLY A 696 -34.66 19.12 -27.35
N PRO A 697 -35.33 19.97 -26.55
CA PRO A 697 -36.72 20.40 -26.76
C PRO A 697 -36.92 21.18 -28.07
N GLY A 698 -35.86 21.73 -28.67
CA GLY A 698 -35.91 22.43 -29.95
C GLY A 698 -35.89 21.53 -31.20
N LYS A 699 -35.96 20.20 -31.07
CA LYS A 699 -35.93 19.26 -32.19
C LYS A 699 -37.22 19.34 -33.03
N SER A 700 -37.10 19.38 -34.36
CA SER A 700 -38.25 19.25 -35.28
C SER A 700 -38.63 17.77 -35.45
N GLU A 701 -39.91 17.44 -35.32
CA GLU A 701 -40.46 16.12 -35.64
C GLU A 701 -40.89 15.98 -37.11
N ILE A 702 -40.84 17.05 -37.90
CA ILE A 702 -41.35 17.07 -39.28
C ILE A 702 -40.29 16.50 -40.25
N ALA A 703 -40.69 15.51 -41.05
CA ALA A 703 -39.83 14.85 -42.03
C ALA A 703 -39.49 15.77 -43.22
N GLY A 704 -38.20 15.93 -43.51
CA GLY A 704 -37.70 16.66 -44.70
C GLY A 704 -37.37 18.14 -44.50
N GLU A 705 -37.54 18.69 -43.30
CA GLU A 705 -37.38 20.11 -43.01
C GLU A 705 -36.57 20.34 -41.72
N ALA A 706 -35.56 21.23 -41.75
CA ALA A 706 -34.75 21.57 -40.58
C ALA A 706 -35.25 22.85 -39.90
N SER A 707 -35.73 22.75 -38.66
CA SER A 707 -36.02 23.91 -37.80
C SER A 707 -34.74 24.42 -37.13
N GLY A 708 -34.56 25.73 -37.02
CA GLY A 708 -33.44 26.29 -36.26
C GLY A 708 -33.60 25.95 -34.78
N GLY A 709 -32.50 25.55 -34.12
CA GLY A 709 -32.53 25.11 -32.72
C GLY A 709 -33.14 26.16 -31.78
N ALA A 710 -33.99 25.72 -30.85
CA ALA A 710 -34.52 26.58 -29.79
C ALA A 710 -33.48 26.74 -28.67
N GLY A 711 -33.35 27.96 -28.15
CA GLY A 711 -32.54 28.29 -26.97
C GLY A 711 -33.37 29.09 -25.96
N HIS A 712 -32.77 29.54 -24.85
CA HIS A 712 -33.48 30.38 -23.88
C HIS A 712 -33.94 31.69 -24.54
N GLY A 713 -35.24 31.98 -24.44
CA GLY A 713 -35.83 33.24 -24.90
C GLY A 713 -36.21 33.34 -26.38
N GLY A 714 -36.21 32.26 -27.18
CA GLY A 714 -36.63 32.33 -28.59
C GLY A 714 -37.12 31.02 -29.22
N ARG A 715 -38.05 31.13 -30.18
CA ARG A 715 -38.70 29.99 -30.90
C ARG A 715 -37.74 29.09 -31.68
N GLY A 716 -36.52 29.54 -31.93
CA GLY A 716 -35.64 28.99 -32.98
C GLY A 716 -36.07 29.44 -34.38
N GLY A 717 -35.28 29.11 -35.40
CA GLY A 717 -35.56 29.48 -36.79
C GLY A 717 -36.82 28.81 -37.35
N ASN A 718 -37.74 29.61 -37.90
CA ASN A 718 -38.98 29.14 -38.51
C ASN A 718 -38.72 28.39 -39.82
N VAL A 719 -39.36 27.22 -40.01
CA VAL A 719 -39.53 26.62 -41.34
C VAL A 719 -40.84 27.12 -41.94
N LEU A 720 -40.77 27.63 -43.18
CA LEU A 720 -41.95 27.94 -43.98
C LEU A 720 -42.39 26.68 -44.73
N PRO A 721 -43.71 26.37 -44.79
CA PRO A 721 -44.85 27.19 -44.39
C PRO A 721 -45.56 26.60 -43.16
N GLY A 722 -45.00 26.73 -41.95
CA GLY A 722 -45.62 26.15 -40.76
C GLY A 722 -45.53 26.95 -39.46
N SER A 723 -44.52 27.82 -39.27
CA SER A 723 -44.25 28.42 -37.94
C SER A 723 -44.14 27.37 -36.81
N THR A 724 -43.66 26.17 -37.12
CA THR A 724 -43.55 25.04 -36.19
C THR A 724 -42.11 24.88 -35.70
N GLY A 725 -41.50 25.94 -35.15
CA GLY A 725 -40.22 25.82 -34.45
C GLY A 725 -40.39 25.03 -33.15
N GLY A 726 -39.40 24.23 -32.74
CA GLY A 726 -39.49 23.41 -31.52
C GLY A 726 -39.73 24.22 -30.23
N GLY A 727 -39.39 25.51 -30.22
CA GLY A 727 -39.68 26.44 -29.11
C GLY A 727 -41.11 27.00 -29.11
N ALA A 728 -41.94 26.73 -30.12
CA ALA A 728 -43.30 27.27 -30.22
C ALA A 728 -44.24 26.75 -29.11
N VAL A 729 -43.96 25.57 -28.54
CA VAL A 729 -44.73 24.97 -27.44
C VAL A 729 -44.58 25.74 -26.11
N TYR A 730 -43.49 26.51 -25.96
CA TYR A 730 -43.16 27.27 -24.75
C TYR A 730 -43.39 28.77 -24.91
N ASP A 731 -43.91 29.19 -26.06
CA ASP A 731 -44.21 30.60 -26.30
C ASP A 731 -45.54 31.00 -25.65
N THR A 732 -45.45 31.85 -24.64
CA THR A 732 -46.58 32.42 -23.88
C THR A 732 -47.14 33.70 -24.49
N SER A 733 -46.70 34.11 -25.69
CA SER A 733 -47.23 35.30 -26.38
C SER A 733 -48.72 35.20 -26.65
N ALA A 734 -49.43 36.31 -26.39
CA ALA A 734 -50.88 36.43 -26.54
C ALA A 734 -51.40 36.12 -27.97
N GLU A 735 -50.53 36.13 -28.98
CA GLU A 735 -50.87 35.77 -30.36
C GLU A 735 -51.13 34.27 -30.55
N LEU A 736 -50.52 33.37 -29.76
CA LEU A 736 -50.74 31.92 -29.86
C LEU A 736 -52.01 31.45 -29.14
N ALA A 737 -52.36 32.08 -28.01
CA ALA A 737 -53.59 31.80 -27.26
C ALA A 737 -54.87 32.16 -28.05
N MET A 738 -54.77 33.03 -29.07
CA MET A 738 -55.85 33.30 -30.02
C MET A 738 -55.93 32.26 -31.16
N GLN A 739 -54.86 31.53 -31.45
CA GLN A 739 -54.79 30.53 -32.53
C GLN A 739 -55.00 29.10 -32.04
N GLN A 740 -54.64 28.80 -30.79
CA GLN A 740 -54.80 27.51 -30.16
C GLN A 740 -55.82 27.68 -29.02
N SER A 741 -56.95 26.97 -29.10
CA SER A 741 -58.07 27.02 -28.16
C SER A 741 -57.71 26.52 -26.75
N VAL A 742 -56.81 27.23 -26.06
CA VAL A 742 -56.33 26.91 -24.71
C VAL A 742 -57.13 27.74 -23.69
N THR A 743 -57.44 27.15 -22.54
CA THR A 743 -58.21 27.86 -21.51
C THR A 743 -57.34 28.93 -20.82
N TRP A 744 -57.95 30.06 -20.46
CA TRP A 744 -57.27 31.20 -19.83
C TRP A 744 -56.51 30.82 -18.54
N ALA A 745 -56.93 29.77 -17.84
CA ALA A 745 -56.27 29.27 -16.63
C ALA A 745 -54.91 28.61 -16.91
N ASP A 746 -54.78 27.87 -18.03
CA ASP A 746 -53.54 27.20 -18.42
C ASP A 746 -52.50 28.21 -18.96
N ALA A 747 -52.97 29.27 -19.61
CA ALA A 747 -52.11 30.37 -20.09
C ALA A 747 -51.52 31.18 -18.92
N VAL A 748 -52.29 31.40 -17.85
CA VAL A 748 -51.82 32.10 -16.64
C VAL A 748 -50.83 31.24 -15.84
N ALA A 749 -51.10 29.94 -15.69
CA ALA A 749 -50.18 29.01 -15.02
C ALA A 749 -48.83 28.84 -15.76
N SER A 750 -48.83 28.95 -17.10
CA SER A 750 -47.62 28.95 -17.93
C SER A 750 -46.85 30.28 -17.85
N ALA A 751 -47.56 31.41 -17.76
CA ALA A 751 -46.94 32.73 -17.57
C ALA A 751 -46.27 32.89 -16.19
N GLU A 752 -46.80 32.26 -15.14
CA GLU A 752 -46.20 32.27 -13.79
C GLU A 752 -44.92 31.42 -13.66
N LYS A 753 -44.70 30.44 -14.56
CA LYS A 753 -43.50 29.58 -14.53
C LYS A 753 -42.27 30.14 -15.26
N GLY A 754 -42.43 31.25 -16.00
CA GLY A 754 -41.36 31.80 -16.85
C GLY A 754 -40.94 30.85 -17.97
N TRP A 755 -40.05 31.31 -18.87
CA TRP A 755 -39.46 30.42 -19.87
C TRP A 755 -38.50 29.43 -19.18
N PRO A 756 -38.69 28.11 -19.32
CA PRO A 756 -37.73 27.13 -18.81
C PRO A 756 -36.32 27.39 -19.38
N ILE A 757 -35.30 27.18 -18.53
CA ILE A 757 -33.89 27.30 -18.91
C ILE A 757 -33.39 25.92 -19.36
N TRP A 758 -32.95 25.83 -20.61
CA TRP A 758 -32.33 24.64 -21.19
C TRP A 758 -31.08 25.02 -21.95
N PRO A 759 -30.07 24.14 -21.99
CA PRO A 759 -28.98 24.27 -22.95
C PRO A 759 -29.58 24.39 -24.36
N GLY A 760 -29.02 25.27 -25.19
CA GLY A 760 -29.50 25.47 -26.56
C GLY A 760 -29.56 24.15 -27.31
N SER A 761 -30.64 23.92 -28.04
CA SER A 761 -30.88 22.68 -28.80
C SER A 761 -30.18 22.70 -30.15
N GLY A 762 -29.68 21.55 -30.61
CA GLY A 762 -29.16 21.41 -31.97
C GLY A 762 -30.26 21.17 -33.00
N ALA A 763 -30.24 21.87 -34.14
CA ALA A 763 -31.18 21.67 -35.24
C ALA A 763 -30.95 20.33 -35.97
N ALA A 764 -31.97 19.52 -36.28
CA ALA A 764 -31.84 18.37 -37.19
C ALA A 764 -33.18 17.97 -37.82
N SER A 765 -33.16 17.35 -39.00
CA SER A 765 -34.32 16.71 -39.66
C SER A 765 -34.24 15.17 -39.58
N GLY A 766 -35.40 14.48 -39.46
CA GLY A 766 -35.51 13.02 -39.31
C GLY A 766 -35.04 12.15 -40.50
N ASP A 767 -35.14 10.82 -40.30
CA ASP A 767 -34.54 9.69 -41.06
C ASP A 767 -34.84 9.65 -42.58
N THR A 768 -34.15 10.48 -43.35
CA THR A 768 -34.10 10.38 -44.81
C THR A 768 -32.65 10.27 -45.30
N PRO A 769 -32.41 9.78 -46.53
CA PRO A 769 -31.06 9.69 -47.11
C PRO A 769 -30.33 11.06 -47.25
N ASN A 770 -31.07 12.17 -47.18
CA ASN A 770 -30.57 13.55 -47.26
C ASN A 770 -30.60 14.25 -45.89
N LYS A 771 -30.03 13.61 -44.85
CA LYS A 771 -30.07 14.11 -43.47
C LYS A 771 -29.42 15.50 -43.36
N ILE A 772 -30.22 16.51 -42.99
CA ILE A 772 -29.72 17.84 -42.63
C ILE A 772 -29.14 17.77 -41.21
N ILE A 773 -27.85 18.10 -41.07
CA ILE A 773 -27.12 18.12 -39.80
C ILE A 773 -26.97 19.58 -39.37
N GLY A 774 -27.78 20.03 -38.42
CA GLY A 774 -27.58 21.34 -37.78
C GLY A 774 -26.44 21.30 -36.76
N GLY A 775 -25.92 22.49 -36.44
CA GLY A 775 -24.84 22.64 -35.46
C GLY A 775 -25.29 22.32 -34.03
N ASN A 776 -24.33 22.14 -33.13
CA ASN A 776 -24.60 22.03 -31.69
C ASN A 776 -25.21 23.33 -31.16
N GLY A 777 -26.10 23.26 -30.18
CA GLY A 777 -26.63 24.47 -29.56
C GLY A 777 -25.61 25.18 -28.67
N GLY A 778 -25.89 26.43 -28.31
CA GLY A 778 -25.09 27.18 -27.33
C GLY A 778 -25.38 26.71 -25.91
N GLY A 779 -24.41 26.74 -25.00
CA GLY A 779 -24.64 26.38 -23.61
C GLY A 779 -25.21 27.53 -22.77
N ILE A 780 -25.20 27.35 -21.44
CA ILE A 780 -25.69 28.33 -20.47
C ILE A 780 -24.55 28.80 -19.55
N ILE A 781 -24.48 30.11 -19.34
CA ILE A 781 -23.56 30.72 -18.38
C ILE A 781 -24.35 31.66 -17.46
N TYR A 782 -24.33 31.37 -16.16
CA TYR A 782 -24.83 32.28 -15.14
C TYR A 782 -23.69 32.82 -14.28
N ILE A 783 -23.67 34.13 -14.06
CA ILE A 783 -22.68 34.81 -13.21
C ILE A 783 -23.39 35.67 -12.16
N GLY A 784 -23.23 35.31 -10.88
CA GLY A 784 -23.71 36.07 -9.72
C GLY A 784 -22.56 36.63 -8.88
N SER A 785 -22.45 37.95 -8.75
CA SER A 785 -21.42 38.60 -7.92
C SER A 785 -21.81 40.03 -7.52
N LYS A 786 -21.36 40.53 -6.36
CA LYS A 786 -21.56 41.95 -6.03
C LYS A 786 -20.70 42.84 -6.93
N ASN A 787 -19.43 42.49 -7.14
CA ASN A 787 -18.52 43.21 -8.02
C ASN A 787 -17.93 42.24 -9.06
N LEU A 788 -18.18 42.51 -10.34
CA LEU A 788 -17.57 41.78 -11.45
C LEU A 788 -16.51 42.65 -12.15
N VAL A 789 -15.28 42.13 -12.23
CA VAL A 789 -14.15 42.72 -12.95
C VAL A 789 -13.77 41.80 -14.10
N VAL A 790 -13.96 42.26 -15.33
CA VAL A 790 -13.55 41.53 -16.53
C VAL A 790 -12.30 42.19 -17.10
N SER A 791 -11.22 41.42 -17.19
CA SER A 791 -9.94 41.90 -17.70
C SER A 791 -10.03 42.24 -19.19
N LYS A 792 -9.18 43.16 -19.68
CA LYS A 792 -9.22 43.61 -21.08
C LYS A 792 -8.99 42.49 -22.10
N ALA A 793 -8.28 41.42 -21.73
CA ALA A 793 -8.04 40.27 -22.59
C ALA A 793 -9.05 39.12 -22.37
N ALA A 794 -9.97 39.26 -21.42
CA ALA A 794 -10.96 38.24 -21.07
C ALA A 794 -12.19 38.30 -21.99
N SER A 795 -12.84 37.16 -22.18
CA SER A 795 -14.07 37.01 -22.99
C SER A 795 -15.07 36.05 -22.33
N ILE A 796 -16.36 36.28 -22.57
CA ILE A 796 -17.45 35.40 -22.13
C ILE A 796 -18.28 35.06 -23.38
N LEU A 797 -18.38 33.77 -23.72
CA LEU A 797 -18.94 33.30 -24.99
C LEU A 797 -20.01 32.21 -24.76
N ALA A 798 -21.20 32.34 -25.33
CA ALA A 798 -22.26 31.33 -25.20
C ALA A 798 -22.87 30.88 -26.55
N SER A 799 -22.31 31.29 -27.69
CA SER A 799 -22.91 31.11 -29.01
C SER A 799 -23.18 29.65 -29.43
N GLY A 800 -24.23 29.42 -30.21
CA GLY A 800 -24.44 28.12 -30.88
C GLY A 800 -23.42 27.83 -31.99
N GLY A 801 -23.37 26.57 -32.42
CA GLY A 801 -22.51 26.10 -33.50
C GLY A 801 -23.09 26.31 -34.89
N ALA A 802 -22.22 26.32 -35.89
CA ALA A 802 -22.60 26.43 -37.31
C ALA A 802 -23.24 25.13 -37.81
N GLY A 803 -24.33 25.24 -38.59
CA GLY A 803 -25.01 24.12 -39.23
C GLY A 803 -24.53 23.90 -40.67
N PHE A 804 -24.76 22.70 -41.22
CA PHE A 804 -24.40 22.34 -42.58
C PHE A 804 -25.63 21.89 -43.39
N MET A 805 -25.59 22.10 -44.72
CA MET A 805 -26.59 21.64 -45.69
C MET A 805 -28.05 22.09 -45.42
N GLY A 806 -28.27 23.39 -45.25
CA GLY A 806 -29.62 23.96 -45.10
C GLY A 806 -30.22 23.80 -43.70
N GLY A 807 -29.47 23.19 -42.76
CA GLY A 807 -29.81 23.21 -41.35
C GLY A 807 -29.54 24.59 -40.79
N GLY A 808 -30.53 25.20 -40.15
CA GLY A 808 -30.34 26.44 -39.41
C GLY A 808 -29.31 26.22 -38.30
N GLY A 809 -28.03 26.48 -38.59
CA GLY A 809 -27.07 26.86 -37.57
C GLY A 809 -27.47 28.24 -37.07
N GLY A 810 -27.29 28.51 -35.77
CA GLY A 810 -27.45 29.87 -35.26
C GLY A 810 -26.66 30.81 -36.15
N SER A 811 -27.35 31.69 -36.89
CA SER A 811 -26.70 32.63 -37.78
C SER A 811 -25.74 33.49 -36.96
N VAL A 812 -24.62 33.87 -37.57
CA VAL A 812 -23.56 34.71 -37.00
C VAL A 812 -24.08 36.02 -36.37
N ASP A 813 -25.31 36.44 -36.68
CA ASP A 813 -25.97 37.63 -36.14
C ASP A 813 -26.98 37.37 -34.98
N HIS A 814 -27.26 36.11 -34.60
CA HIS A 814 -28.20 35.76 -33.52
C HIS A 814 -27.67 34.58 -32.68
N PRO A 815 -27.03 34.84 -31.52
CA PRO A 815 -26.49 33.79 -30.65
C PRO A 815 -27.62 33.11 -29.86
N PHE A 816 -27.93 31.84 -30.17
CA PHE A 816 -28.89 31.01 -29.41
C PHE A 816 -28.26 30.40 -28.14
N GLY A 817 -27.46 31.19 -27.43
CA GLY A 817 -26.83 30.87 -26.15
C GLY A 817 -27.44 31.70 -25.03
N THR A 818 -27.36 31.22 -23.80
CA THR A 818 -27.90 31.95 -22.64
C THR A 818 -26.78 32.50 -21.78
N LEU A 819 -26.76 33.81 -21.60
CA LEU A 819 -25.87 34.50 -20.68
C LEU A 819 -26.70 35.35 -19.71
N THR A 820 -26.66 35.00 -18.43
CA THR A 820 -27.41 35.71 -17.37
C THR A 820 -26.45 36.29 -16.34
N PHE A 821 -26.60 37.59 -16.05
CA PHE A 821 -25.81 38.31 -15.05
C PHE A 821 -26.72 38.84 -13.93
N CYS A 822 -26.37 38.54 -12.68
CA CYS A 822 -26.99 39.17 -11.50
C CYS A 822 -25.90 39.91 -10.70
N LEU A 823 -25.83 41.24 -10.86
CA LEU A 823 -24.70 42.05 -10.37
C LEU A 823 -25.16 43.30 -9.60
N ALA A 824 -24.43 43.66 -8.55
CA ALA A 824 -24.62 44.96 -7.86
C ALA A 824 -23.76 46.08 -8.49
N LYS A 825 -22.56 45.77 -8.98
CA LYS A 825 -21.65 46.67 -9.68
C LYS A 825 -20.86 45.93 -10.75
N LEU A 826 -20.85 46.47 -11.97
CA LEU A 826 -20.11 45.96 -13.12
C LEU A 826 -19.06 47.00 -13.55
N LYS A 827 -17.79 46.60 -13.64
CA LYS A 827 -16.71 47.44 -14.18
C LYS A 827 -16.14 46.77 -15.44
N MET A 828 -16.63 47.18 -16.61
CA MET A 828 -16.15 46.71 -17.92
C MET A 828 -15.24 47.74 -18.58
N MET A 829 -14.25 47.25 -19.33
CA MET A 829 -13.51 48.06 -20.31
C MET A 829 -14.06 47.75 -21.73
N PRO A 830 -14.17 48.74 -22.63
CA PRO A 830 -14.90 48.58 -23.89
C PRO A 830 -14.26 47.54 -24.83
N GLY A 831 -15.08 46.59 -25.35
CA GLY A 831 -14.72 45.72 -26.49
C GLY A 831 -15.13 44.24 -26.51
N ASN A 832 -15.62 43.63 -25.41
CA ASN A 832 -15.51 42.14 -25.25
C ASN A 832 -16.80 41.35 -24.90
N LEU A 833 -18.00 41.72 -25.38
CA LEU A 833 -19.23 40.94 -25.12
C LEU A 833 -19.96 40.59 -26.43
N GLU A 834 -20.20 39.31 -26.69
CA GLU A 834 -21.05 38.81 -27.77
C GLU A 834 -22.13 37.86 -27.20
N ALA A 835 -23.27 38.42 -26.76
CA ALA A 835 -24.47 37.65 -26.37
C ALA A 835 -25.72 38.56 -26.30
N VAL A 836 -26.90 37.97 -26.44
CA VAL A 836 -28.20 38.63 -26.20
C VAL A 836 -28.47 38.64 -24.69
N ALA A 837 -28.66 39.84 -24.12
CA ALA A 837 -29.12 40.01 -22.75
C ALA A 837 -30.65 39.89 -22.70
N ALA A 838 -31.19 39.01 -21.85
CA ALA A 838 -32.56 39.10 -21.39
C ALA A 838 -32.55 39.88 -20.07
N GLU A 839 -33.23 41.03 -20.04
CA GLU A 839 -33.58 41.68 -18.78
C GLU A 839 -34.63 40.82 -18.08
N GLY A 840 -34.37 40.46 -16.83
CA GLY A 840 -35.38 39.96 -15.88
C GLY A 840 -35.98 41.12 -15.12
#